data_AF-A0AAU9LBV8-F1
#
_entry.id   AF-A0AAU9LBV8-F1
#
_cell.length_a   1.000
_cell.length_b   1.000
_cell.length_c   1.000
_cell.angle_alpha   90.00
_cell.angle_beta   90.00
_cell.angle_gamma   90.00
#
_symmetry.space_group_name_H-M   'P 1'
#
loop_
_entity.id
_entity.type
_entity.pdbx_description
1 polymer ?
#
loop_
_entity_poly.entity_id
_entity_poly.type
_entity_poly.pdbx_seq_one_letter_code
_entity_poly.pdbx_strand_id
1 'polypeptide(L)'
;MPTQVSSIDLPVSLSQIEQTIINTTPLVLLAETVLAVGGARTLLPLADAVGAITCETLHANTAAFEAEFVDLARPHRGIVTSAQNLRLILDGSKFVNSKEEGVTDVAAVGCIPQYHGPARDAILAAYKAVEAEINCAFDDSAAAKCAGVGIHPQVLKTALSTTTEALRVLLQGSVDRLQLLDTKVTNALNITFASDLVSATATALARELVPSLKFFDEKEAELRLRLAEKNARTQEAESKAAAAAAKEDEKIAAMSEAQHKKIMEKRRKKFEKQKEKEKAKKMWQRRAEDCIEESAFDLRASSLSLFLEDLFVRLGSGGTRRKPKIAKGSQDFLPHQMALREKIFNKIRMVFKRHAGVEIETPVFELKETLTGKYGEDSKLIYDLADQGGELLALRYDLTVPFARFMALHSPGNIKRYHIARVYRRDNPQMARGRFREFYQCDFDIAGTYAPMLPDAEVLSVGIEVLQQFPELGSVKVKLSHRLLLDAILSICGVPADKFRTTCSAIDKLDKEPWSEVRREMVEEKDILEEVADRIEPFVCKVGSPHDLHAQLVKEKMFGDNANARRAMDDLALLFNYLDAMGVLDFISFDLSLARGLDYYTGLIFEFVLTSAEHNVGSIAAGGRYDNLVGMFSATEQQIPCVGVSLGIERIFGILEAHAKKQSAHTTPPSQVLVASTSNNLMVPRLELCKQLWLSNISAEVMQTENPKFIKQLHYALERGTPYMVVIGEDELAKGVVKVKDMASKDEVTAPRSELVAELLRRGCPTTDILTI
;
A
#
# COMPACT_ATOMS: atom_id res chain seq x y z
N MET A 1 11.87 -46.35 15.89
CA MET A 1 10.77 -46.85 16.74
C MET A 1 9.69 -45.80 16.77
N PRO A 2 8.45 -46.04 16.32
CA PRO A 2 7.40 -45.05 16.46
C PRO A 2 6.94 -45.07 17.91
N THR A 3 7.30 -44.02 18.64
CA THR A 3 6.71 -43.66 19.92
C THR A 3 5.20 -43.53 19.74
N GLN A 4 4.45 -44.28 20.55
CA GLN A 4 3.01 -44.12 20.72
C GLN A 4 2.70 -42.64 20.92
N VAL A 5 2.15 -42.00 19.88
CA VAL A 5 1.54 -40.70 20.01
C VAL A 5 0.22 -40.92 20.73
N SER A 6 0.14 -40.38 21.95
CA SER A 6 -1.05 -40.30 22.79
C SER A 6 -2.30 -39.93 21.98
N SER A 7 -3.38 -40.67 22.25
CA SER A 7 -4.68 -40.58 21.60
C SER A 7 -5.22 -39.14 21.54
N ILE A 8 -5.39 -38.64 20.33
CA ILE A 8 -6.29 -37.51 20.05
C ILE A 8 -7.63 -38.13 19.67
N ASP A 9 -8.71 -37.71 20.31
CA ASP A 9 -10.05 -38.24 20.07
C ASP A 9 -10.49 -37.95 18.63
N LEU A 10 -10.47 -38.98 17.80
CA LEU A 10 -11.21 -39.00 16.55
C LEU A 10 -12.71 -38.97 16.88
N PRO A 11 -13.58 -38.48 15.98
CA PRO A 11 -15.01 -38.38 16.28
C PRO A 11 -15.58 -39.73 16.79
N VAL A 12 -16.32 -39.67 17.90
CA VAL A 12 -16.83 -40.83 18.65
C VAL A 12 -17.73 -41.75 17.81
N SER A 13 -18.21 -41.26 16.66
CA SER A 13 -19.05 -41.99 15.71
C SER A 13 -18.30 -42.96 14.80
N LEU A 14 -16.97 -42.89 14.75
CA LEU A 14 -16.16 -43.84 13.98
C LEU A 14 -16.08 -45.18 14.71
N SER A 15 -16.26 -46.27 13.98
CA SER A 15 -16.02 -47.60 14.54
C SER A 15 -14.56 -47.71 15.01
N GLN A 16 -14.32 -48.54 16.04
CA GLN A 16 -12.95 -48.79 16.51
C GLN A 16 -12.01 -49.26 15.38
N ILE A 17 -12.56 -49.93 14.36
CA ILE A 17 -11.82 -50.39 13.18
C ILE A 17 -11.41 -49.21 12.29
N GLU A 18 -12.32 -48.27 11.99
CA GLU A 18 -12.04 -47.07 11.20
C GLU A 18 -11.06 -46.14 11.91
N GLN A 19 -11.24 -45.91 13.22
CA GLN A 19 -10.30 -45.15 14.02
C GLN A 19 -8.91 -45.80 14.03
N THR A 20 -8.85 -47.13 14.06
CA THR A 20 -7.58 -47.87 13.97
C THR A 20 -6.96 -47.65 12.60
N ILE A 21 -7.67 -47.93 11.50
CA ILE A 21 -7.18 -47.84 10.11
C ILE A 21 -6.67 -46.44 9.74
N ILE A 22 -7.42 -45.39 10.13
CA ILE A 22 -7.06 -43.99 9.91
C ILE A 22 -5.80 -43.62 10.72
N ASN A 23 -5.62 -44.22 11.90
CA ASN A 23 -4.41 -44.04 12.70
C ASN A 23 -3.23 -44.91 12.24
N THR A 24 -3.45 -46.06 11.56
CA THR A 24 -2.37 -46.94 11.08
C THR A 24 -1.80 -46.55 9.72
N THR A 25 -2.54 -45.83 8.86
CA THR A 25 -2.11 -45.56 7.47
C THR A 25 -2.15 -44.07 7.10
N PRO A 26 -1.00 -43.38 6.97
CA PRO A 26 -0.94 -41.97 6.57
C PRO A 26 -1.60 -41.65 5.22
N LEU A 27 -1.63 -42.62 4.29
CA LEU A 27 -2.24 -42.47 2.96
C LEU A 27 -3.78 -42.38 3.00
N VAL A 28 -4.41 -43.13 3.90
CA VAL A 28 -5.89 -43.11 4.06
C VAL A 28 -6.30 -41.79 4.71
N LEU A 29 -5.58 -41.35 5.74
CA LEU A 29 -5.77 -40.05 6.36
C LEU A 29 -5.54 -38.90 5.36
N LEU A 30 -4.53 -39.01 4.49
CA LEU A 30 -4.29 -38.04 3.42
C LEU A 30 -5.48 -38.00 2.45
N ALA A 31 -5.94 -39.14 1.95
CA ALA A 31 -7.06 -39.19 1.01
C ALA A 31 -8.33 -38.56 1.59
N GLU A 32 -8.70 -38.90 2.83
CA GLU A 32 -9.84 -38.31 3.53
C GLU A 32 -9.68 -36.79 3.73
N THR A 33 -8.49 -36.36 4.16
CA THR A 33 -8.22 -34.93 4.39
C THR A 33 -8.28 -34.15 3.08
N VAL A 34 -7.73 -34.69 1.99
CA VAL A 34 -7.78 -34.08 0.65
C VAL A 34 -9.22 -33.96 0.15
N LEU A 35 -10.03 -35.00 0.31
CA LEU A 35 -11.44 -34.97 -0.09
C LEU A 35 -12.23 -33.93 0.71
N ALA A 36 -12.06 -33.90 2.04
CA ALA A 36 -12.76 -32.96 2.91
C ALA A 36 -12.33 -31.50 2.65
N VAL A 37 -11.02 -31.24 2.59
CA VAL A 37 -10.48 -29.89 2.37
C VAL A 37 -10.74 -29.39 0.95
N GLY A 38 -10.59 -30.27 -0.05
CA GLY A 38 -10.92 -29.97 -1.44
C GLY A 38 -12.40 -29.64 -1.62
N GLY A 39 -13.29 -30.47 -1.06
CA GLY A 39 -14.73 -30.20 -1.05
C GLY A 39 -15.07 -28.90 -0.34
N ALA A 40 -14.56 -28.69 0.88
CA ALA A 40 -14.79 -27.47 1.64
C ALA A 40 -14.34 -26.20 0.91
N ARG A 41 -13.20 -26.24 0.22
CA ARG A 41 -12.70 -25.11 -0.58
C ARG A 41 -13.69 -24.71 -1.67
N THR A 42 -14.27 -25.68 -2.38
CA THR A 42 -15.24 -25.40 -3.46
C THR A 42 -16.53 -24.77 -2.97
N LEU A 43 -16.90 -24.99 -1.70
CA LEU A 43 -18.12 -24.42 -1.12
C LEU A 43 -18.00 -22.94 -0.76
N LEU A 44 -16.79 -22.41 -0.56
CA LEU A 44 -16.56 -21.01 -0.17
C LEU A 44 -17.12 -19.96 -1.15
N PRO A 45 -16.81 -19.99 -2.46
CA PRO A 45 -17.38 -19.05 -3.42
C PRO A 45 -18.90 -19.26 -3.58
N LEU A 46 -19.37 -20.50 -3.49
CA LEU A 46 -20.79 -20.85 -3.56
C LEU A 46 -21.57 -20.27 -2.37
N ALA A 47 -21.02 -20.37 -1.17
CA ALA A 47 -21.63 -19.82 0.05
C ALA A 47 -21.81 -18.31 -0.06
N ASP A 48 -20.80 -17.55 -0.52
CA ASP A 48 -20.92 -16.10 -0.74
C ASP A 48 -21.97 -15.77 -1.81
N ALA A 49 -22.03 -16.54 -2.91
CA ALA A 49 -23.02 -16.35 -3.96
C ALA A 49 -24.45 -16.62 -3.48
N VAL A 50 -24.68 -17.75 -2.79
CA VAL A 50 -25.99 -18.08 -2.20
C VAL A 50 -26.40 -17.02 -1.18
N GLY A 51 -25.48 -16.62 -0.29
CA GLY A 51 -25.74 -15.57 0.69
C GLY A 51 -26.13 -14.24 0.05
N ALA A 52 -25.51 -13.85 -1.07
CA ALA A 52 -25.90 -12.66 -1.82
C ALA A 52 -27.30 -12.78 -2.44
N ILE A 53 -27.62 -13.90 -3.08
CA ILE A 53 -28.96 -14.16 -3.63
C ILE A 53 -30.01 -14.06 -2.51
N THR A 54 -29.73 -14.63 -1.34
CA THR A 54 -30.61 -14.51 -0.17
C THR A 54 -30.76 -13.08 0.32
N CYS A 55 -29.70 -12.25 0.27
CA CYS A 55 -29.82 -10.81 0.55
C CYS A 55 -30.79 -10.12 -0.41
N GLU A 56 -30.77 -10.47 -1.70
CA GLU A 56 -31.71 -9.92 -2.69
C GLU A 56 -33.15 -10.37 -2.43
N THR A 57 -33.36 -11.66 -2.15
CA THR A 57 -34.69 -12.22 -1.84
C THR A 57 -35.30 -11.59 -0.58
N LEU A 58 -34.48 -11.34 0.45
CA LEU A 58 -34.92 -10.73 1.71
C LEU A 58 -34.89 -9.20 1.70
N HIS A 59 -34.56 -8.56 0.57
CA HIS A 59 -34.44 -7.11 0.47
C HIS A 59 -33.49 -6.48 1.51
N ALA A 60 -32.39 -7.18 1.82
CA ALA A 60 -31.51 -6.85 2.94
C ALA A 60 -30.78 -5.51 2.78
N ASN A 61 -30.40 -4.92 3.92
CA ASN A 61 -29.57 -3.71 3.97
C ASN A 61 -28.08 -4.09 3.82
N THR A 62 -27.43 -3.61 2.76
CA THR A 62 -26.02 -3.92 2.47
C THR A 62 -25.04 -3.05 3.25
N ALA A 63 -25.50 -2.08 4.04
CA ALA A 63 -24.64 -1.22 4.86
C ALA A 63 -23.77 -2.03 5.83
N ALA A 64 -24.25 -3.20 6.29
CA ALA A 64 -23.49 -4.12 7.13
C ALA A 64 -22.21 -4.65 6.48
N PHE A 65 -22.09 -4.59 5.15
CA PHE A 65 -20.94 -5.07 4.39
C PHE A 65 -19.96 -3.95 3.99
N GLU A 66 -20.29 -2.70 4.29
CA GLU A 66 -19.48 -1.56 3.86
C GLU A 66 -18.12 -1.51 4.56
N ALA A 67 -17.10 -1.07 3.81
CA ALA A 67 -15.72 -1.04 4.30
C ALA A 67 -15.58 -0.17 5.55
N GLU A 68 -16.36 0.90 5.67
CA GLU A 68 -16.34 1.78 6.84
C GLU A 68 -16.76 1.06 8.13
N PHE A 69 -17.69 0.09 8.07
CA PHE A 69 -18.11 -0.66 9.24
C PHE A 69 -17.24 -1.90 9.47
N VAL A 70 -16.94 -2.65 8.40
CA VAL A 70 -16.21 -3.92 8.51
C VAL A 70 -14.72 -3.70 8.80
N ASP A 71 -14.05 -2.80 8.06
CA ASP A 71 -12.59 -2.62 8.18
C ASP A 71 -12.19 -1.94 9.51
N LEU A 72 -13.08 -1.12 10.08
CA LEU A 72 -12.85 -0.42 11.36
C LEU A 72 -13.24 -1.27 12.57
N ALA A 73 -14.38 -1.97 12.53
CA ALA A 73 -14.88 -2.70 13.69
C ALA A 73 -14.29 -4.13 13.81
N ARG A 74 -13.99 -4.80 12.68
CA ARG A 74 -13.53 -6.20 12.67
C ARG A 74 -12.50 -6.45 11.54
N PRO A 75 -11.20 -6.16 11.76
CA PRO A 75 -10.16 -6.22 10.73
C PRO A 75 -9.70 -7.66 10.40
N HIS A 76 -10.59 -8.65 10.47
CA HIS A 76 -10.28 -10.04 10.14
C HIS A 76 -10.29 -10.22 8.62
N ARG A 77 -9.20 -10.76 8.04
CA ARG A 77 -8.99 -10.83 6.59
C ARG A 77 -10.12 -11.54 5.85
N GLY A 78 -10.53 -12.72 6.31
CA GLY A 78 -11.62 -13.47 5.71
C GLY A 78 -12.96 -12.73 5.76
N ILE A 79 -13.26 -12.00 6.85
CA ILE A 79 -14.49 -11.20 6.99
C ILE A 79 -14.48 -10.08 5.95
N VAL A 80 -13.39 -9.34 5.85
CA VAL A 80 -13.21 -8.27 4.86
C VAL A 80 -13.37 -8.83 3.43
N THR A 81 -12.81 -10.01 3.17
CA THR A 81 -12.89 -10.68 1.87
C THR A 81 -14.33 -11.09 1.52
N SER A 82 -15.04 -11.76 2.42
CA SER A 82 -16.44 -12.14 2.19
C SER A 82 -17.35 -10.92 2.08
N ALA A 83 -17.18 -9.88 2.91
CA ALA A 83 -17.91 -8.62 2.78
C ALA A 83 -17.62 -7.92 1.44
N GLN A 84 -16.38 -8.00 0.94
CA GLN A 84 -16.02 -7.49 -0.38
C GLN A 84 -16.68 -8.29 -1.51
N ASN A 85 -16.72 -9.61 -1.43
CA ASN A 85 -17.40 -10.46 -2.41
C ASN A 85 -18.91 -10.15 -2.45
N LEU A 86 -19.57 -10.07 -1.30
CA LEU A 86 -21.00 -9.73 -1.23
C LEU A 86 -21.29 -8.36 -1.86
N ARG A 87 -20.48 -7.34 -1.56
CA ARG A 87 -20.61 -6.01 -2.20
C ARG A 87 -20.45 -6.07 -3.71
N LEU A 88 -19.52 -6.89 -4.20
CA LEU A 88 -19.31 -7.05 -5.64
C LEU A 88 -20.50 -7.72 -6.34
N ILE A 89 -21.10 -8.74 -5.71
CA ILE A 89 -22.26 -9.44 -6.29
C ILE A 89 -23.51 -8.57 -6.25
N LEU A 90 -23.73 -7.86 -5.14
CA LEU A 90 -24.92 -7.05 -4.89
C LEU A 90 -24.86 -5.66 -5.56
N ASP A 91 -23.74 -5.30 -6.18
CA ASP A 91 -23.58 -3.99 -6.82
C ASP A 91 -24.61 -3.78 -7.95
N GLY A 92 -25.40 -2.71 -7.83
CA GLY A 92 -26.44 -2.38 -8.80
C GLY A 92 -27.68 -3.29 -8.75
N SER A 93 -27.80 -4.17 -7.76
CA SER A 93 -29.04 -4.90 -7.52
C SER A 93 -30.17 -3.94 -7.18
N LYS A 94 -31.36 -4.22 -7.71
CA LYS A 94 -32.58 -3.43 -7.45
C LYS A 94 -33.38 -3.96 -6.27
N PHE A 95 -33.01 -5.13 -5.75
CA PHE A 95 -33.74 -5.84 -4.71
C PHE A 95 -33.19 -5.54 -3.33
N VAL A 96 -31.88 -5.32 -3.18
CA VAL A 96 -31.29 -4.86 -1.92
C VAL A 96 -31.51 -3.37 -1.68
N ASN A 97 -31.52 -2.95 -0.40
CA ASN A 97 -31.75 -1.57 0.03
C ASN A 97 -33.07 -0.93 -0.48
N SER A 98 -34.09 -1.74 -0.79
CA SER A 98 -35.41 -1.24 -1.19
C SER A 98 -36.16 -0.67 0.03
N LYS A 99 -36.97 0.36 -0.17
CA LYS A 99 -37.80 1.00 0.88
C LYS A 99 -39.15 0.30 1.10
N GLU A 100 -39.28 -0.98 0.74
CA GLU A 100 -40.54 -1.70 0.92
C GLU A 100 -40.75 -1.97 2.43
N GLU A 101 -41.94 -1.64 2.94
CA GLU A 101 -42.30 -1.73 4.36
C GLU A 101 -42.22 -3.19 4.84
N GLY A 102 -41.23 -3.48 5.69
CA GLY A 102 -40.98 -4.82 6.23
C GLY A 102 -39.52 -5.17 6.48
N VAL A 103 -38.59 -4.21 6.45
CA VAL A 103 -37.15 -4.41 6.70
C VAL A 103 -36.92 -4.91 8.13
N THR A 104 -36.90 -6.22 8.32
CA THR A 104 -36.29 -6.83 9.49
C THR A 104 -34.79 -6.88 9.22
N ASP A 105 -34.03 -6.05 9.92
CA ASP A 105 -32.57 -6.14 9.95
C ASP A 105 -32.20 -7.43 10.69
N VAL A 106 -32.23 -8.56 9.97
CA VAL A 106 -32.02 -9.86 10.59
C VAL A 106 -30.53 -10.12 10.73
N ALA A 107 -30.08 -10.28 11.98
CA ALA A 107 -28.68 -10.55 12.31
C ALA A 107 -28.05 -11.67 11.46
N ALA A 108 -28.82 -12.68 11.06
CA ALA A 108 -28.35 -13.78 10.21
C ALA A 108 -27.83 -13.34 8.82
N VAL A 109 -28.36 -12.24 8.25
CA VAL A 109 -27.91 -11.69 6.96
C VAL A 109 -26.77 -10.70 7.14
N GLY A 110 -26.85 -9.82 8.15
CA GLY A 110 -25.76 -8.90 8.49
C GLY A 110 -24.48 -9.62 8.94
N CYS A 111 -24.62 -10.81 9.53
CA CYS A 111 -23.50 -11.62 10.01
C CYS A 111 -22.89 -12.58 8.97
N ILE A 112 -23.31 -12.54 7.69
CA ILE A 112 -22.75 -13.43 6.65
C ILE A 112 -21.21 -13.37 6.61
N PRO A 113 -20.56 -12.18 6.59
CA PRO A 113 -19.10 -12.10 6.63
C PRO A 113 -18.47 -12.76 7.86
N GLN A 114 -19.15 -12.77 9.00
CA GLN A 114 -18.68 -13.31 10.28
C GLN A 114 -18.76 -14.84 10.31
N TYR A 115 -19.69 -15.44 9.58
CA TYR A 115 -19.73 -16.89 9.36
C TYR A 115 -18.76 -17.33 8.26
N HIS A 116 -18.79 -16.65 7.11
CA HIS A 116 -18.02 -17.07 5.93
C HIS A 116 -16.52 -16.73 6.04
N GLY A 117 -16.18 -15.62 6.67
CA GLY A 117 -14.81 -15.11 6.74
C GLY A 117 -13.85 -16.02 7.52
N PRO A 118 -14.11 -16.31 8.80
CA PRO A 118 -13.27 -17.21 9.58
C PRO A 118 -13.17 -18.62 8.96
N ALA A 119 -14.28 -19.13 8.42
CA ALA A 119 -14.29 -20.42 7.74
C ALA A 119 -13.44 -20.41 6.46
N ARG A 120 -13.49 -19.33 5.68
CA ARG A 120 -12.65 -19.12 4.50
C ARG A 120 -11.16 -19.17 4.85
N ASP A 121 -10.74 -18.44 5.88
CA ASP A 121 -9.34 -18.40 6.28
C ASP A 121 -8.87 -19.76 6.80
N ALA A 122 -9.71 -20.44 7.60
CA ALA A 122 -9.43 -21.77 8.15
C ALA A 122 -9.31 -22.85 7.06
N ILE A 123 -10.23 -22.89 6.10
CA ILE A 123 -10.22 -23.84 4.97
C ILE A 123 -9.03 -23.56 4.04
N LEU A 124 -8.70 -22.28 3.78
CA LEU A 124 -7.57 -21.93 2.93
C LEU A 124 -6.23 -22.30 3.59
N ALA A 125 -6.10 -22.11 4.91
CA ALA A 125 -4.93 -22.55 5.65
C ALA A 125 -4.79 -24.08 5.64
N ALA A 126 -5.88 -24.81 5.87
CA ALA A 126 -5.90 -26.27 5.77
C ALA A 126 -5.54 -26.76 4.35
N TYR A 127 -6.03 -26.07 3.31
CA TYR A 127 -5.69 -26.37 1.93
C TYR A 127 -4.20 -26.23 1.66
N LYS A 128 -3.58 -25.11 2.05
CA LYS A 128 -2.13 -24.91 1.88
C LYS A 128 -1.30 -25.95 2.63
N ALA A 129 -1.72 -26.30 3.86
CA ALA A 129 -1.05 -27.34 4.64
C ALA A 129 -1.10 -28.69 3.92
N VAL A 130 -2.27 -29.09 3.40
CA VAL A 130 -2.43 -30.32 2.64
C VAL A 130 -1.65 -30.28 1.31
N GLU A 131 -1.66 -29.16 0.60
CA GLU A 131 -0.90 -28.97 -0.63
C GLU A 131 0.61 -29.10 -0.40
N ALA A 132 1.13 -28.50 0.68
CA ALA A 132 2.52 -28.65 1.08
C ALA A 132 2.88 -30.10 1.41
N GLU A 133 2.01 -30.82 2.14
CA GLU A 133 2.22 -32.24 2.47
C GLU A 133 2.20 -33.16 1.24
N ILE A 134 1.33 -32.88 0.26
CA ILE A 134 1.32 -33.61 -1.03
C ILE A 134 2.61 -33.34 -1.81
N ASN A 135 3.05 -32.08 -1.85
CA ASN A 135 4.24 -31.68 -2.60
C ASN A 135 5.56 -32.06 -1.90
N CYS A 136 5.52 -32.40 -0.61
CA CYS A 136 6.64 -32.96 0.14
C CYS A 136 6.96 -34.41 -0.27
N ALA A 137 6.04 -35.08 -0.97
CA ALA A 137 6.20 -36.49 -1.32
C ALA A 137 7.23 -36.68 -2.46
N PHE A 138 8.26 -37.49 -2.15
CA PHE A 138 9.21 -38.14 -3.08
C PHE A 138 10.46 -37.38 -3.53
N ASP A 139 11.16 -36.70 -2.62
CA ASP A 139 12.57 -36.36 -2.87
C ASP A 139 13.51 -37.18 -1.95
N ASP A 140 14.49 -37.87 -2.54
CA ASP A 140 15.45 -38.73 -1.82
C ASP A 140 16.66 -37.91 -1.28
N SER A 141 16.50 -36.59 -1.28
CA SER A 141 17.51 -35.60 -0.93
C SER A 141 17.86 -35.62 0.57
N ALA A 142 19.06 -35.15 0.90
CA ALA A 142 19.53 -35.05 2.28
C ALA A 142 18.63 -34.14 3.14
N ALA A 143 17.98 -33.14 2.53
CA ALA A 143 17.01 -32.28 3.20
C ALA A 143 15.73 -33.03 3.62
N ALA A 144 15.20 -33.91 2.76
CA ALA A 144 14.04 -34.76 3.06
C ALA A 144 14.32 -35.75 4.21
N LYS A 145 15.56 -36.22 4.33
CA LYS A 145 16.00 -37.09 5.45
C LYS A 145 16.06 -36.35 6.79
N CYS A 146 16.34 -35.05 6.78
CA CYS A 146 16.35 -34.20 7.98
C CYS A 146 14.96 -33.69 8.38
N ALA A 147 14.06 -33.45 7.43
CA ALA A 147 12.70 -32.96 7.68
C ALA A 147 11.69 -34.04 8.12
N GLY A 148 12.08 -35.31 8.07
CA GLY A 148 11.18 -36.46 8.21
C GLY A 148 10.66 -36.86 6.83
N VAL A 149 10.94 -38.09 6.41
CA VAL A 149 10.54 -38.57 5.08
C VAL A 149 9.02 -38.81 5.05
N GLY A 150 8.33 -38.12 4.13
CA GLY A 150 6.94 -38.38 3.78
C GLY A 150 5.89 -37.58 4.56
N ILE A 151 4.63 -37.90 4.29
CA ILE A 151 3.44 -37.22 4.82
C ILE A 151 3.42 -37.28 6.36
N HIS A 152 3.30 -36.12 7.02
CA HIS A 152 3.23 -36.05 8.48
C HIS A 152 1.77 -36.14 8.98
N PRO A 153 1.36 -37.22 9.68
CA PRO A 153 -0.05 -37.44 10.04
C PRO A 153 -0.66 -36.34 10.92
N GLN A 154 0.15 -35.65 11.74
CA GLN A 154 -0.36 -34.60 12.62
C GLN A 154 -0.81 -33.35 11.85
N VAL A 155 -0.13 -33.00 10.76
CA VAL A 155 -0.48 -31.83 9.93
C VAL A 155 -1.83 -32.06 9.27
N LEU A 156 -2.04 -33.27 8.73
CA LEU A 156 -3.31 -33.70 8.16
C LEU A 156 -4.44 -33.74 9.20
N LYS A 157 -4.17 -34.27 10.40
CA LYS A 157 -5.15 -34.29 11.51
C LYS A 157 -5.60 -32.88 11.91
N THR A 158 -4.65 -31.95 12.04
CA THR A 158 -4.97 -30.54 12.36
C THR A 158 -5.76 -29.90 11.22
N ALA A 159 -5.34 -30.07 9.97
CA ALA A 159 -6.06 -29.55 8.81
C ALA A 159 -7.51 -30.08 8.75
N LEU A 160 -7.71 -31.37 9.00
CA LEU A 160 -9.03 -32.00 9.03
C LEU A 160 -9.92 -31.44 10.16
N SER A 161 -9.37 -31.31 11.37
CA SER A 161 -10.10 -30.76 12.52
C SER A 161 -10.54 -29.30 12.30
N THR A 162 -9.61 -28.46 11.85
CA THR A 162 -9.87 -27.06 11.51
C THR A 162 -10.91 -26.92 10.40
N THR A 163 -10.83 -27.76 9.36
CA THR A 163 -11.81 -27.78 8.26
C THR A 163 -13.19 -28.21 8.74
N THR A 164 -13.25 -29.21 9.62
CA THR A 164 -14.51 -29.69 10.17
C THR A 164 -15.22 -28.57 10.94
N GLU A 165 -14.51 -27.84 11.81
CA GLU A 165 -15.12 -26.74 12.55
C GLU A 165 -15.51 -25.57 11.64
N ALA A 166 -14.67 -25.22 10.65
CA ALA A 166 -14.99 -24.20 9.66
C ALA A 166 -16.27 -24.53 8.88
N LEU A 167 -16.46 -25.78 8.47
CA LEU A 167 -17.67 -26.25 7.80
C LEU A 167 -18.90 -26.19 8.72
N ARG A 168 -18.76 -26.46 10.03
CA ARG A 168 -19.89 -26.30 10.98
C ARG A 168 -20.35 -24.86 11.07
N VAL A 169 -19.40 -23.92 11.13
CA VAL A 169 -19.71 -22.48 11.14
C VAL A 169 -20.41 -22.04 9.85
N LEU A 170 -19.95 -22.51 8.68
CA LEU A 170 -20.62 -22.26 7.40
C LEU A 170 -22.04 -22.84 7.35
N LEU A 171 -22.20 -24.09 7.79
CA LEU A 171 -23.49 -24.77 7.85
C LEU A 171 -24.45 -24.02 8.79
N GLN A 172 -23.99 -23.60 9.96
CA GLN A 172 -24.79 -22.81 10.89
C GLN A 172 -25.29 -21.52 10.23
N GLY A 173 -24.39 -20.77 9.57
CA GLY A 173 -24.77 -19.54 8.88
C GLY A 173 -25.82 -19.77 7.78
N SER A 174 -25.72 -20.87 7.03
CA SER A 174 -26.74 -21.23 6.02
C SER A 174 -28.07 -21.64 6.66
N VAL A 175 -28.05 -22.43 7.74
CA VAL A 175 -29.25 -22.84 8.48
C VAL A 175 -29.98 -21.63 9.08
N ASP A 176 -29.25 -20.69 9.70
CA ASP A 176 -29.83 -19.46 10.25
C ASP A 176 -30.57 -18.65 9.19
N ARG A 177 -30.00 -18.56 7.97
CA ARG A 177 -30.66 -17.89 6.83
C ARG A 177 -31.84 -18.71 6.30
N LEU A 178 -31.72 -20.03 6.25
CA LEU A 178 -32.78 -20.94 5.82
C LEU A 178 -34.04 -20.82 6.70
N GLN A 179 -33.87 -20.66 8.01
CA GLN A 179 -34.99 -20.46 8.95
C GLN A 179 -35.80 -19.19 8.65
N LEU A 180 -35.21 -18.19 8.01
CA LEU A 180 -35.91 -16.98 7.56
C LEU A 180 -36.74 -17.21 6.30
N LEU A 181 -36.30 -18.14 5.45
CA LEU A 181 -36.94 -18.45 4.17
C LEU A 181 -38.00 -19.56 4.29
N ASP A 182 -37.80 -20.52 5.20
CA ASP A 182 -38.72 -21.65 5.44
C ASP A 182 -38.82 -21.98 6.95
N THR A 183 -40.02 -21.85 7.51
CA THR A 183 -40.32 -22.07 8.94
C THR A 183 -40.28 -23.53 9.39
N LYS A 184 -40.13 -24.51 8.47
CA LYS A 184 -40.20 -25.95 8.77
C LYS A 184 -38.85 -26.66 8.97
N VAL A 185 -37.75 -25.91 9.10
CA VAL A 185 -36.41 -26.48 9.21
C VAL A 185 -36.12 -26.90 10.66
N THR A 186 -35.89 -28.20 10.89
CA THR A 186 -35.39 -28.73 12.16
C THR A 186 -33.86 -28.81 12.16
N ASN A 187 -33.23 -28.31 13.25
CA ASN A 187 -31.78 -28.36 13.45
C ASN A 187 -31.31 -29.80 13.67
N ALA A 188 -30.47 -30.32 12.79
CA ALA A 188 -29.70 -31.53 13.03
C ALA A 188 -28.22 -31.26 12.73
N LEU A 189 -27.52 -30.68 13.71
CA LEU A 189 -26.09 -30.34 13.62
C LEU A 189 -25.17 -31.45 14.18
N ASN A 190 -25.72 -32.62 14.51
CA ASN A 190 -24.95 -33.75 15.05
C ASN A 190 -24.23 -34.53 13.94
N ILE A 191 -23.53 -33.82 13.06
CA ILE A 191 -22.67 -34.42 12.02
C ILE A 191 -21.22 -34.31 12.49
N THR A 192 -20.59 -35.45 12.60
CA THR A 192 -19.26 -35.61 13.20
C THR A 192 -18.16 -35.79 12.17
N PHE A 193 -18.47 -36.30 10.97
CA PHE A 193 -17.49 -36.61 9.93
C PHE A 193 -17.34 -35.47 8.92
N ALA A 194 -16.11 -35.17 8.51
CA ALA A 194 -15.81 -33.98 7.71
C ALA A 194 -16.37 -34.05 6.28
N SER A 195 -16.29 -35.19 5.61
CA SER A 195 -16.82 -35.37 4.24
C SER A 195 -18.36 -35.40 4.21
N ASP A 196 -19.00 -35.97 5.24
CA ASP A 196 -20.45 -35.88 5.43
C ASP A 196 -20.88 -34.43 5.67
N LEU A 197 -20.07 -33.67 6.41
CA LEU A 197 -20.34 -32.27 6.68
C LEU A 197 -20.18 -31.39 5.43
N VAL A 198 -19.26 -31.71 4.51
CA VAL A 198 -19.21 -31.10 3.17
C VAL A 198 -20.53 -31.34 2.44
N SER A 199 -21.00 -32.59 2.41
CA SER A 199 -22.27 -32.96 1.73
C SER A 199 -23.49 -32.29 2.37
N ALA A 200 -23.52 -32.20 3.70
CA ALA A 200 -24.58 -31.54 4.46
C ALA A 200 -24.60 -30.02 4.21
N THR A 201 -23.42 -29.39 4.19
CA THR A 201 -23.28 -27.95 3.89
C THR A 201 -23.73 -27.65 2.46
N ALA A 202 -23.32 -28.47 1.48
CA ALA A 202 -23.79 -28.38 0.11
C ALA A 202 -25.32 -28.50 0.01
N THR A 203 -25.90 -29.46 0.74
CA THR A 203 -27.35 -29.67 0.78
C THR A 203 -28.08 -28.48 1.41
N ALA A 204 -27.55 -27.90 2.48
CA ALA A 204 -28.13 -26.72 3.12
C ALA A 204 -28.13 -25.51 2.17
N LEU A 205 -27.00 -25.24 1.51
CA LEU A 205 -26.89 -24.18 0.49
C LEU A 205 -27.86 -24.42 -0.68
N ALA A 206 -28.05 -25.66 -1.12
CA ALA A 206 -29.02 -26.00 -2.16
C ALA A 206 -30.46 -25.73 -1.72
N ARG A 207 -30.80 -26.09 -0.48
CA ARG A 207 -32.13 -25.81 0.09
C ARG A 207 -32.38 -24.31 0.26
N GLU A 208 -31.34 -23.54 0.58
CA GLU A 208 -31.39 -22.07 0.67
C GLU A 208 -31.65 -21.41 -0.70
N LEU A 209 -31.11 -22.00 -1.76
CA LEU A 209 -31.29 -21.50 -3.11
C LEU A 209 -32.70 -21.72 -3.66
N VAL A 210 -33.40 -22.79 -3.27
CA VAL A 210 -34.72 -23.15 -3.83
C VAL A 210 -35.79 -22.06 -3.63
N PRO A 211 -36.03 -21.52 -2.41
CA PRO A 211 -36.97 -20.41 -2.22
C PRO A 211 -36.54 -19.14 -2.97
N SER A 212 -35.23 -18.88 -2.99
CA SER A 212 -34.67 -17.69 -3.61
C SER A 212 -34.86 -17.69 -5.13
N LEU A 213 -34.68 -18.84 -5.80
CA LEU A 213 -34.95 -18.99 -7.24
C LEU A 213 -36.44 -18.81 -7.56
N LYS A 214 -37.34 -19.36 -6.73
CA LYS A 214 -38.79 -19.16 -6.90
C LYS A 214 -39.18 -17.68 -6.87
N PHE A 215 -38.58 -16.90 -5.96
CA PHE A 215 -38.79 -15.45 -5.92
C PHE A 215 -38.42 -14.78 -7.25
N PHE A 216 -37.29 -15.15 -7.84
CA PHE A 216 -36.88 -14.60 -9.14
C PHE A 216 -37.76 -15.06 -10.30
N ASP A 217 -38.21 -16.32 -10.31
CA ASP A 217 -39.15 -16.83 -11.30
C ASP A 217 -40.49 -16.07 -11.25
N GLU A 218 -41.00 -15.78 -10.04
CA GLU A 218 -42.20 -14.99 -9.82
C GLU A 218 -42.02 -13.54 -10.29
N LYS A 219 -40.87 -12.91 -9.98
CA LYS A 219 -40.55 -11.56 -10.44
C LYS A 219 -40.34 -11.50 -11.95
N GLU A 220 -39.77 -12.54 -12.56
CA GLU A 220 -39.65 -12.64 -14.01
C GLU A 220 -41.03 -12.81 -14.66
N ALA A 221 -41.90 -13.65 -14.10
CA ALA A 221 -43.28 -13.79 -14.56
C ALA A 221 -44.05 -12.47 -14.47
N GLU A 222 -43.91 -11.73 -13.37
CA GLU A 222 -44.49 -10.40 -13.18
C GLU A 222 -43.96 -9.40 -14.22
N LEU A 223 -42.65 -9.41 -14.49
CA LEU A 223 -42.04 -8.58 -15.52
C LEU A 223 -42.51 -8.97 -16.93
N ARG A 224 -42.64 -10.26 -17.23
CA ARG A 224 -43.17 -10.77 -18.51
C ARG A 224 -44.61 -10.35 -18.71
N LEU A 225 -45.45 -10.40 -17.66
CA LEU A 225 -46.82 -9.87 -17.67
C LEU A 225 -46.85 -8.36 -17.92
N ARG A 226 -46.09 -7.58 -17.15
CA ARG A 226 -45.99 -6.12 -17.35
C ARG A 226 -45.46 -5.76 -18.74
N LEU A 227 -44.52 -6.55 -19.28
CA LEU A 227 -43.99 -6.35 -20.62
C LEU A 227 -45.01 -6.76 -21.69
N ALA A 228 -45.79 -7.82 -21.48
CA ALA A 228 -46.89 -8.22 -22.35
C ALA A 228 -48.00 -7.16 -22.37
N GLU A 229 -48.38 -6.60 -21.21
CA GLU A 229 -49.32 -5.49 -21.11
C GLU A 229 -48.78 -4.23 -21.80
N LYS A 230 -47.50 -3.91 -21.58
CA LYS A 230 -46.84 -2.79 -22.26
C LYS A 230 -46.80 -3.01 -23.77
N ASN A 231 -46.45 -4.21 -24.23
CA ASN A 231 -46.42 -4.56 -25.65
C ASN A 231 -47.82 -4.54 -26.26
N ALA A 232 -48.85 -4.98 -25.54
CA ALA A 232 -50.25 -4.89 -25.98
C ALA A 232 -50.68 -3.43 -26.10
N ARG A 233 -50.36 -2.57 -25.11
CA ARG A 233 -50.59 -1.11 -25.20
C ARG A 233 -49.79 -0.47 -26.33
N THR A 234 -48.58 -0.96 -26.59
CA THR A 234 -47.73 -0.46 -27.68
C THR A 234 -48.27 -0.92 -29.03
N GLN A 235 -48.77 -2.15 -29.16
CA GLN A 235 -49.47 -2.64 -30.35
C GLN A 235 -50.79 -1.93 -30.58
N GLU A 236 -51.52 -1.55 -29.52
CA GLU A 236 -52.73 -0.74 -29.63
C GLU A 236 -52.40 0.71 -30.04
N ALA A 237 -51.29 1.26 -29.54
CA ALA A 237 -50.79 2.56 -29.96
C ALA A 237 -50.23 2.52 -31.40
N GLU A 238 -49.57 1.43 -31.79
CA GLU A 238 -49.05 1.18 -33.14
C GLU A 238 -50.18 0.88 -34.12
N SER A 239 -51.27 0.22 -33.71
CA SER A 239 -52.45 0.03 -34.56
C SER A 239 -53.22 1.33 -34.75
N LYS A 240 -53.32 2.15 -33.70
CA LYS A 240 -53.84 3.54 -33.81
C LYS A 240 -52.92 4.42 -34.67
N ALA A 241 -51.60 4.29 -34.54
CA ALA A 241 -50.63 5.01 -35.36
C ALA A 241 -50.57 4.48 -36.80
N ALA A 242 -50.79 3.18 -37.03
CA ALA A 242 -50.89 2.58 -38.35
C ALA A 242 -52.22 2.93 -39.01
N ALA A 243 -53.31 3.07 -38.26
CA ALA A 243 -54.57 3.60 -38.77
C ALA A 243 -54.46 5.11 -39.09
N ALA A 244 -53.69 5.87 -38.29
CA ALA A 244 -53.36 7.27 -38.59
C ALA A 244 -52.43 7.38 -39.80
N ALA A 245 -51.42 6.50 -39.90
CA ALA A 245 -50.50 6.42 -41.03
C ALA A 245 -51.16 5.85 -42.28
N ALA A 246 -52.20 5.02 -42.18
CA ALA A 246 -53.02 4.58 -43.32
C ALA A 246 -53.87 5.75 -43.85
N LYS A 247 -54.42 6.58 -42.95
CA LYS A 247 -55.05 7.87 -43.33
C LYS A 247 -54.06 8.88 -43.91
N GLU A 248 -52.78 8.76 -43.56
CA GLU A 248 -51.69 9.58 -44.09
C GLU A 248 -51.15 9.01 -45.42
N ASP A 249 -51.09 7.68 -45.58
CA ASP A 249 -50.73 6.95 -46.80
C ASP A 249 -51.83 7.12 -47.87
N GLU A 250 -53.10 7.27 -47.48
CA GLU A 250 -54.21 7.66 -48.38
C GLU A 250 -54.06 9.11 -48.88
N LYS A 251 -53.41 10.00 -48.10
CA LYS A 251 -53.02 11.36 -48.53
C LYS A 251 -51.72 11.36 -49.35
N ILE A 252 -50.80 10.43 -49.11
CA ILE A 252 -49.50 10.32 -49.82
C ILE A 252 -49.67 9.58 -51.17
N ALA A 253 -50.71 8.78 -51.35
CA ALA A 253 -51.10 8.21 -52.65
C ALA A 253 -51.48 9.27 -53.70
N ALA A 254 -51.63 10.54 -53.30
CA ALA A 254 -51.83 11.68 -54.20
C ALA A 254 -50.53 12.39 -54.63
N MET A 255 -49.33 11.85 -54.32
CA MET A 255 -48.03 12.49 -54.61
C MET A 255 -47.14 11.65 -55.56
N SER A 256 -46.31 12.35 -56.35
CA SER A 256 -45.60 11.80 -57.53
C SER A 256 -44.54 10.70 -57.25
N GLU A 257 -44.31 9.85 -58.26
CA GLU A 257 -43.52 8.59 -58.23
C GLU A 257 -42.08 8.71 -57.69
N ALA A 258 -41.44 9.89 -57.74
CA ALA A 258 -40.06 10.07 -57.28
C ALA A 258 -39.92 10.09 -55.74
N GLN A 259 -40.96 10.48 -55.00
CA GLN A 259 -40.92 10.53 -53.52
C GLN A 259 -41.20 9.15 -52.90
N HIS A 260 -42.00 8.33 -53.58
CA HIS A 260 -42.41 7.00 -53.14
C HIS A 260 -41.21 6.03 -53.02
N LYS A 261 -40.25 6.13 -53.94
CA LYS A 261 -39.07 5.25 -54.00
C LYS A 261 -38.07 5.50 -52.85
N LYS A 262 -37.95 6.75 -52.40
CA LYS A 262 -37.05 7.17 -51.31
C LYS A 262 -37.56 6.73 -49.92
N ILE A 263 -38.88 6.62 -49.76
CA ILE A 263 -39.54 6.18 -48.52
C ILE A 263 -39.41 4.66 -48.33
N MET A 264 -39.55 3.89 -49.40
CA MET A 264 -39.46 2.43 -49.37
C MET A 264 -38.04 1.93 -49.02
N GLU A 265 -36.99 2.63 -49.46
CA GLU A 265 -35.61 2.30 -49.10
C GLU A 265 -35.31 2.55 -47.61
N LYS A 266 -35.89 3.61 -47.02
CA LYS A 266 -35.77 3.93 -45.60
C LYS A 266 -36.46 2.87 -44.72
N ARG A 267 -37.58 2.30 -45.18
CA ARG A 267 -38.30 1.20 -44.50
C ARG A 267 -37.47 -0.10 -44.52
N ARG A 268 -36.77 -0.40 -45.61
CA ARG A 268 -35.92 -1.61 -45.72
C ARG A 268 -34.74 -1.62 -44.72
N LYS A 269 -34.04 -0.49 -44.58
CA LYS A 269 -32.90 -0.35 -43.65
C LYS A 269 -33.30 -0.47 -42.17
N LYS A 270 -34.54 -0.10 -41.82
CA LYS A 270 -35.07 -0.25 -40.45
C LYS A 270 -35.35 -1.73 -40.11
N PHE A 271 -35.83 -2.49 -41.08
CA PHE A 271 -36.16 -3.91 -40.94
C PHE A 271 -34.92 -4.80 -40.76
N GLU A 272 -33.82 -4.52 -41.48
CA GLU A 272 -32.55 -5.25 -41.34
C GLU A 272 -31.93 -5.06 -39.94
N LYS A 273 -31.96 -3.84 -39.40
CA LYS A 273 -31.42 -3.50 -38.07
C LYS A 273 -32.19 -4.16 -36.91
N GLN A 274 -33.45 -4.52 -37.14
CA GLN A 274 -34.31 -5.19 -36.17
C GLN A 274 -34.03 -6.71 -36.13
N LYS A 275 -33.70 -7.29 -37.29
CA LYS A 275 -33.36 -8.71 -37.45
C LYS A 275 -32.01 -9.08 -36.82
N GLU A 276 -31.04 -8.17 -36.81
CA GLU A 276 -29.76 -8.35 -36.09
C GLU A 276 -29.93 -8.38 -34.56
N LYS A 277 -30.83 -7.55 -34.02
CA LYS A 277 -31.10 -7.51 -32.57
C LYS A 277 -31.79 -8.79 -32.06
N GLU A 278 -32.67 -9.39 -32.86
CA GLU A 278 -33.30 -10.68 -32.51
C GLU A 278 -32.31 -11.85 -32.56
N LYS A 279 -31.36 -11.85 -33.50
CA LYS A 279 -30.32 -12.89 -33.57
C LYS A 279 -29.38 -12.88 -32.36
N ALA A 280 -29.00 -11.69 -31.88
CA ALA A 280 -28.18 -11.56 -30.66
C ALA A 280 -28.93 -12.06 -29.41
N LYS A 281 -30.25 -11.85 -29.33
CA LYS A 281 -31.09 -12.28 -28.21
C LYS A 281 -31.27 -13.80 -28.15
N LYS A 282 -31.48 -14.45 -29.30
CA LYS A 282 -31.59 -15.93 -29.40
C LYS A 282 -30.29 -16.67 -29.11
N MET A 283 -29.14 -16.04 -29.38
CA MET A 283 -27.82 -16.63 -29.08
C MET A 283 -27.53 -16.66 -27.57
N TRP A 284 -28.05 -15.70 -26.81
CA TRP A 284 -27.89 -15.63 -25.35
C TRP A 284 -28.83 -16.60 -24.62
N GLN A 285 -30.07 -16.77 -25.11
CA GLN A 285 -31.05 -17.70 -24.51
C GLN A 285 -30.64 -19.17 -24.65
N ARG A 286 -30.04 -19.56 -25.79
CA ARG A 286 -29.57 -20.94 -26.01
C ARG A 286 -28.41 -21.38 -25.12
N ARG A 287 -27.67 -20.45 -24.51
CA ARG A 287 -26.53 -20.77 -23.63
C ARG A 287 -26.96 -20.96 -22.17
N ALA A 288 -28.20 -20.58 -21.83
CA ALA A 288 -28.77 -20.72 -20.49
C ALA A 288 -29.63 -21.99 -20.33
N GLU A 289 -30.07 -22.62 -21.43
CA GLU A 289 -30.98 -23.77 -21.41
C GLU A 289 -30.27 -25.15 -21.32
N ASP A 290 -28.94 -25.22 -21.44
CA ASP A 290 -28.17 -26.49 -21.42
C ASP A 290 -27.66 -26.89 -20.01
N CYS A 291 -28.27 -26.44 -18.92
CA CYS A 291 -27.85 -26.78 -17.55
C CYS A 291 -29.02 -27.20 -16.66
N ILE A 292 -29.75 -28.26 -17.01
CA ILE A 292 -30.71 -28.90 -16.09
C ILE A 292 -30.73 -30.41 -16.31
N GLU A 293 -29.95 -31.15 -15.51
CA GLU A 293 -30.31 -32.41 -14.82
C GLU A 293 -29.09 -33.00 -14.07
N GLU A 294 -28.34 -32.18 -13.34
CA GLU A 294 -27.37 -32.64 -12.34
C GLU A 294 -27.44 -31.71 -11.11
N SER A 295 -27.14 -32.23 -9.93
CA SER A 295 -27.15 -31.46 -8.67
C SER A 295 -26.35 -30.16 -8.82
N ALA A 296 -26.93 -29.01 -8.44
CA ALA A 296 -26.28 -27.70 -8.51
C ALA A 296 -24.98 -27.60 -7.68
N PHE A 297 -24.70 -28.63 -6.87
CA PHE A 297 -23.53 -28.78 -6.03
C PHE A 297 -22.84 -30.15 -6.25
N ASP A 298 -22.82 -30.67 -7.49
CA ASP A 298 -21.96 -31.82 -7.80
C ASP A 298 -20.49 -31.40 -7.65
N LEU A 299 -19.87 -31.82 -6.55
CA LEU A 299 -18.47 -31.53 -6.20
C LEU A 299 -17.47 -32.15 -7.18
N ARG A 300 -17.93 -33.01 -8.11
CA ARG A 300 -17.13 -33.56 -9.22
C ARG A 300 -17.18 -32.68 -10.47
N ALA A 301 -18.18 -31.79 -10.57
CA ALA A 301 -18.29 -30.78 -11.62
C ALA A 301 -17.53 -29.51 -11.19
N SER A 302 -16.22 -29.50 -11.41
CA SER A 302 -15.34 -28.37 -11.08
C SER A 302 -15.64 -27.08 -11.84
N SER A 303 -16.53 -27.10 -12.85
CA SER A 303 -16.77 -25.96 -13.75
C SER A 303 -17.47 -24.77 -13.10
N LEU A 304 -18.46 -24.99 -12.21
CA LEU A 304 -19.23 -23.90 -11.61
C LEU A 304 -18.45 -23.18 -10.51
N SER A 305 -17.77 -23.92 -9.63
CA SER A 305 -16.93 -23.33 -8.58
C SER A 305 -15.75 -22.57 -9.19
N LEU A 306 -15.08 -23.13 -10.21
CA LEU A 306 -14.03 -22.43 -10.96
C LEU A 306 -14.56 -21.21 -11.71
N PHE A 307 -15.77 -21.28 -12.29
CA PHE A 307 -16.40 -20.13 -12.92
C PHE A 307 -16.69 -19.02 -11.90
N LEU A 308 -17.21 -19.35 -10.72
CA LEU A 308 -17.46 -18.37 -9.67
C LEU A 308 -16.15 -17.80 -9.10
N GLU A 309 -15.14 -18.62 -8.86
CA GLU A 309 -13.81 -18.13 -8.46
C GLU A 309 -13.22 -17.21 -9.52
N ASP A 310 -13.24 -17.60 -10.80
CA ASP A 310 -12.80 -16.76 -11.92
C ASP A 310 -13.64 -15.49 -12.06
N LEU A 311 -14.96 -15.57 -11.84
CA LEU A 311 -15.84 -14.40 -11.80
C LEU A 311 -15.46 -13.47 -10.64
N PHE A 312 -15.26 -13.98 -9.44
CA PHE A 312 -14.82 -13.21 -8.27
C PHE A 312 -13.44 -12.62 -8.48
N VAL A 313 -12.52 -13.35 -9.11
CA VAL A 313 -11.20 -12.87 -9.47
C VAL A 313 -11.33 -11.77 -10.52
N ARG A 314 -12.13 -11.92 -11.57
CA ARG A 314 -12.37 -10.90 -12.61
C ARG A 314 -13.07 -9.66 -12.07
N LEU A 315 -14.04 -9.82 -11.17
CA LEU A 315 -14.70 -8.72 -10.49
C LEU A 315 -13.75 -8.04 -9.48
N GLY A 316 -12.94 -8.84 -8.78
CA GLY A 316 -11.93 -8.43 -7.81
C GLY A 316 -10.73 -7.72 -8.44
N SER A 317 -10.33 -8.12 -9.66
CA SER A 317 -9.24 -7.55 -10.46
C SER A 317 -9.63 -6.27 -11.18
N GLY A 318 -10.77 -5.66 -10.82
CA GLY A 318 -11.19 -4.36 -11.34
C GLY A 318 -12.22 -4.46 -12.47
N GLY A 319 -13.31 -5.21 -12.25
CA GLY A 319 -14.51 -5.09 -13.09
C GLY A 319 -14.84 -3.64 -13.42
N THR A 320 -15.44 -3.42 -14.59
CA THR A 320 -15.57 -2.17 -15.39
C THR A 320 -16.05 -0.89 -14.70
N ARG A 321 -16.22 -0.84 -13.37
CA ARG A 321 -16.77 0.30 -12.62
C ARG A 321 -16.13 0.58 -11.25
N ARG A 322 -14.94 0.06 -10.92
CA ARG A 322 -14.25 0.58 -9.71
C ARG A 322 -13.66 1.97 -9.97
N LYS A 323 -13.97 2.93 -9.09
CA LYS A 323 -13.25 4.21 -9.07
C LYS A 323 -11.77 3.92 -8.73
N PRO A 324 -10.81 4.33 -9.56
CA PRO A 324 -9.39 4.20 -9.24
C PRO A 324 -9.11 4.86 -7.90
N LYS A 325 -8.42 4.14 -7.00
CA LYS A 325 -8.11 4.62 -5.65
C LYS A 325 -6.70 4.22 -5.27
N ILE A 326 -5.96 5.16 -4.69
CA ILE A 326 -4.62 4.97 -4.14
C ILE A 326 -4.72 4.28 -2.78
N ALA A 327 -3.73 3.45 -2.43
CA ALA A 327 -3.68 2.81 -1.13
C ALA A 327 -3.71 3.84 0.01
N LYS A 328 -4.36 3.50 1.13
CA LYS A 328 -4.52 4.44 2.26
C LYS A 328 -3.14 4.82 2.81
N GLY A 329 -2.85 6.12 2.80
CA GLY A 329 -1.59 6.66 3.33
C GLY A 329 -0.42 6.64 2.34
N SER A 330 -0.64 6.32 1.06
CA SER A 330 0.29 6.61 -0.03
C SER A 330 -0.25 7.72 -0.94
N GLN A 331 0.60 8.21 -1.84
CA GLN A 331 0.25 9.29 -2.76
C GLN A 331 1.02 9.15 -4.08
N ASP A 332 0.40 9.61 -5.17
CA ASP A 332 1.06 9.81 -6.45
C ASP A 332 1.68 11.21 -6.50
N PHE A 333 2.83 11.32 -7.16
CA PHE A 333 3.52 12.60 -7.35
C PHE A 333 3.34 13.10 -8.77
N LEU A 334 2.79 14.30 -8.92
CA LEU A 334 2.61 14.94 -10.22
C LEU A 334 3.95 15.43 -10.78
N PRO A 335 4.08 15.67 -12.10
CA PRO A 335 5.36 16.03 -12.72
C PRO A 335 6.07 17.23 -12.07
N HIS A 336 5.33 18.27 -11.69
CA HIS A 336 5.90 19.44 -11.01
C HIS A 336 6.42 19.11 -9.59
N GLN A 337 5.76 18.20 -8.88
CA GLN A 337 6.21 17.72 -7.56
C GLN A 337 7.46 16.87 -7.71
N MET A 338 7.52 16.02 -8.75
CA MET A 338 8.71 15.22 -9.04
C MET A 338 9.92 16.07 -9.43
N ALA A 339 9.74 17.11 -10.25
CA ALA A 339 10.83 18.04 -10.59
C ALA A 339 11.38 18.78 -9.35
N LEU A 340 10.51 19.18 -8.43
CA LEU A 340 10.93 19.77 -7.15
C LEU A 340 11.67 18.74 -6.27
N ARG A 341 11.15 17.51 -6.20
CA ARG A 341 11.76 16.41 -5.45
C ARG A 341 13.16 16.08 -5.93
N GLU A 342 13.35 16.00 -7.24
CA GLU A 342 14.64 15.74 -7.85
C GLU A 342 15.66 16.81 -7.49
N LYS A 343 15.29 18.10 -7.58
CA LYS A 343 16.16 19.22 -7.17
C LYS A 343 16.62 19.11 -5.71
N ILE A 344 15.71 18.76 -4.83
CA ILE A 344 15.98 18.60 -3.40
C ILE A 344 16.87 17.39 -3.14
N PHE A 345 16.56 16.23 -3.74
CA PHE A 345 17.41 15.05 -3.61
C PHE A 345 18.82 15.30 -4.14
N ASN A 346 18.98 16.05 -5.24
CA ASN A 346 20.28 16.39 -5.78
C ASN A 346 21.09 17.29 -4.83
N LYS A 347 20.47 18.28 -4.19
CA LYS A 347 21.10 19.09 -3.13
C LYS A 347 21.55 18.23 -1.94
N ILE A 348 20.73 17.27 -1.53
CA ILE A 348 21.06 16.35 -0.43
C ILE A 348 22.23 15.44 -0.81
N ARG A 349 22.18 14.79 -1.98
CA ARG A 349 23.27 13.95 -2.49
C ARG A 349 24.58 14.73 -2.62
N MET A 350 24.52 16.00 -3.04
CA MET A 350 25.70 16.86 -3.12
C MET A 350 26.38 17.01 -1.76
N VAL A 351 25.62 17.27 -0.68
CA VAL A 351 26.18 17.38 0.68
C VAL A 351 26.71 16.02 1.15
N PHE A 352 25.97 14.93 0.97
CA PHE A 352 26.44 13.60 1.36
C PHE A 352 27.74 13.19 0.64
N LYS A 353 27.87 13.48 -0.65
CA LYS A 353 29.10 13.24 -1.43
C LYS A 353 30.26 14.13 -1.01
N ARG A 354 29.99 15.38 -0.61
CA ARG A 354 31.00 16.31 -0.07
C ARG A 354 31.67 15.74 1.18
N HIS A 355 30.91 15.02 2.00
CA HIS A 355 31.38 14.30 3.19
C HIS A 355 31.80 12.85 2.89
N ALA A 356 32.18 12.56 1.65
CA ALA A 356 32.67 11.26 1.18
C ALA A 356 31.71 10.08 1.45
N GLY A 357 30.41 10.34 1.56
CA GLY A 357 29.39 9.30 1.66
C GLY A 357 29.25 8.53 0.35
N VAL A 358 29.27 7.21 0.43
CA VAL A 358 29.00 6.31 -0.71
C VAL A 358 27.52 5.92 -0.74
N GLU A 359 26.89 5.93 -1.91
CA GLU A 359 25.49 5.50 -2.07
C GLU A 359 25.41 3.98 -2.03
N ILE A 360 24.50 3.44 -1.23
CA ILE A 360 24.13 2.02 -1.26
C ILE A 360 22.63 1.89 -1.47
N GLU A 361 22.20 0.72 -1.91
CA GLU A 361 20.79 0.35 -2.01
C GLU A 361 20.58 -1.06 -1.45
N THR A 362 19.46 -1.26 -0.76
CA THR A 362 19.03 -2.58 -0.30
C THR A 362 17.66 -2.92 -0.92
N PRO A 363 17.29 -4.21 -0.96
CA PRO A 363 15.95 -4.61 -1.35
C PRO A 363 14.84 -3.88 -0.56
N VAL A 364 13.67 -3.73 -1.17
CA VAL A 364 12.52 -3.06 -0.54
C VAL A 364 11.90 -3.89 0.59
N PHE A 365 12.05 -5.21 0.51
CA PHE A 365 11.65 -6.18 1.52
C PHE A 365 12.89 -6.87 2.08
N GLU A 366 12.84 -7.18 3.37
CA GLU A 366 13.82 -7.98 4.09
C GLU A 366 13.15 -9.27 4.57
N LEU A 367 13.95 -10.26 4.99
CA LEU A 367 13.41 -11.39 5.74
C LEU A 367 12.69 -10.88 6.99
N LYS A 368 11.51 -11.41 7.29
CA LYS A 368 10.71 -10.98 8.44
C LYS A 368 11.49 -11.09 9.76
N GLU A 369 12.30 -12.13 9.91
CA GLU A 369 13.19 -12.32 11.06
C GLU A 369 14.25 -11.22 11.20
N THR A 370 14.71 -10.62 10.09
CA THR A 370 15.68 -9.52 10.11
C THR A 370 15.11 -8.28 10.79
N LEU A 371 13.80 -8.04 10.62
CA LEU A 371 13.10 -6.87 11.18
C LEU A 371 12.49 -7.14 12.55
N THR A 372 12.34 -8.40 12.95
CA THR A 372 11.66 -8.78 14.19
C THR A 372 12.53 -8.49 15.42
N GLY A 373 11.94 -7.89 16.46
CA GLY A 373 12.60 -7.65 17.74
C GLY A 373 13.59 -6.48 17.76
N LYS A 374 13.66 -5.67 16.69
CA LYS A 374 14.55 -4.50 16.60
C LYS A 374 13.88 -3.16 16.95
N TYR A 375 12.57 -3.09 16.81
CA TYR A 375 11.80 -1.83 16.88
C TYR A 375 10.90 -1.73 18.12
N GLY A 376 11.04 -2.63 19.11
CA GLY A 376 10.17 -2.61 20.29
C GLY A 376 8.68 -2.72 19.91
N GLU A 377 7.86 -1.82 20.45
CA GLU A 377 6.41 -1.75 20.20
C GLU A 377 6.07 -1.44 18.73
N ASP A 378 6.94 -0.72 18.03
CA ASP A 378 6.74 -0.33 16.62
C ASP A 378 6.82 -1.52 15.66
N SER A 379 7.31 -2.68 16.11
CA SER A 379 7.35 -3.91 15.31
C SER A 379 5.97 -4.34 14.80
N LYS A 380 4.88 -3.95 15.51
CA LYS A 380 3.49 -4.22 15.10
C LYS A 380 3.06 -3.45 13.84
N LEU A 381 3.81 -2.40 13.47
CA LEU A 381 3.51 -1.50 12.37
C LEU A 381 4.19 -1.92 11.06
N ILE A 382 4.87 -3.07 11.02
CA ILE A 382 5.54 -3.59 9.83
C ILE A 382 4.52 -4.16 8.82
N TYR A 383 4.79 -3.96 7.54
CA TYR A 383 4.02 -4.56 6.44
C TYR A 383 4.60 -5.94 6.10
N ASP A 384 3.88 -7.00 6.47
CA ASP A 384 4.20 -8.37 6.07
C ASP A 384 3.72 -8.64 4.64
N LEU A 385 4.52 -9.37 3.86
CA LEU A 385 4.11 -9.91 2.56
C LEU A 385 3.28 -11.18 2.77
N ALA A 386 2.43 -11.51 1.81
CA ALA A 386 1.62 -12.72 1.88
C ALA A 386 2.51 -13.96 1.73
N ASP A 387 2.28 -14.95 2.59
CA ASP A 387 2.94 -16.25 2.48
C ASP A 387 2.47 -17.00 1.23
N GLN A 388 3.41 -17.26 0.33
CA GLN A 388 3.24 -17.96 -0.94
C GLN A 388 4.03 -19.29 -1.00
N GLY A 389 4.41 -19.85 0.16
CA GLY A 389 5.15 -21.13 0.24
C GLY A 389 6.67 -20.99 0.18
N GLY A 390 7.19 -19.80 0.47
CA GLY A 390 8.62 -19.48 0.47
C GLY A 390 9.05 -18.74 1.74
N GLU A 391 10.08 -17.91 1.62
CA GLU A 391 10.57 -17.09 2.74
C GLU A 391 9.51 -16.09 3.21
N LEU A 392 9.42 -15.91 4.54
CA LEU A 392 8.56 -14.87 5.11
C LEU A 392 9.24 -13.52 4.97
N LEU A 393 8.64 -12.64 4.18
CA LEU A 393 9.17 -11.32 3.85
C LEU A 393 8.34 -10.21 4.48
N ALA A 394 9.00 -9.09 4.76
CA ALA A 394 8.36 -7.88 5.26
C ALA A 394 9.02 -6.64 4.62
N LEU A 395 8.21 -5.60 4.37
CA LEU A 395 8.74 -4.33 3.85
C LEU A 395 9.58 -3.65 4.93
N ARG A 396 10.69 -3.03 4.51
CA ARG A 396 11.58 -2.30 5.41
C ARG A 396 10.86 -1.14 6.13
N TYR A 397 10.98 -1.12 7.45
CA TYR A 397 10.41 -0.09 8.32
C TYR A 397 11.25 1.20 8.35
N ASP A 398 12.57 1.03 8.23
CA ASP A 398 13.59 2.08 8.10
C ASP A 398 14.71 1.65 7.13
N LEU A 399 15.77 2.46 7.04
CA LEU A 399 16.98 2.12 6.28
C LEU A 399 18.18 1.72 7.18
N THR A 400 18.04 1.88 8.50
CA THR A 400 19.11 1.61 9.48
C THR A 400 19.28 0.10 9.74
N VAL A 401 18.19 -0.64 9.93
CA VAL A 401 18.26 -2.10 10.12
C VAL A 401 18.74 -2.83 8.86
N PRO A 402 18.25 -2.52 7.63
CA PRO A 402 18.84 -3.02 6.40
C PRO A 402 20.34 -2.75 6.27
N PHE A 403 20.79 -1.57 6.75
CA PHE A 403 22.20 -1.23 6.77
C PHE A 403 23.00 -2.07 7.79
N ALA A 404 22.47 -2.31 8.98
CA ALA A 404 23.13 -3.18 9.96
C ALA A 404 23.29 -4.62 9.42
N ARG A 405 22.26 -5.15 8.75
CA ARG A 405 22.34 -6.43 8.03
C ARG A 405 23.36 -6.37 6.90
N PHE A 406 23.44 -5.26 6.15
CA PHE A 406 24.45 -5.05 5.09
C PHE A 406 25.87 -5.12 5.64
N MET A 407 26.12 -4.45 6.76
CA MET A 407 27.42 -4.46 7.44
C MET A 407 27.80 -5.87 7.89
N ALA A 408 26.87 -6.61 8.49
CA ALA A 408 27.13 -7.98 8.94
C ALA A 408 27.39 -8.95 7.78
N LEU A 409 26.62 -8.85 6.68
CA LEU A 409 26.75 -9.77 5.55
C LEU A 409 28.00 -9.52 4.71
N HIS A 410 28.31 -8.26 4.40
CA HIS A 410 29.38 -7.93 3.46
C HIS A 410 30.70 -7.57 4.16
N SER A 411 30.65 -7.19 5.44
CA SER A 411 31.83 -6.79 6.23
C SER A 411 32.78 -5.86 5.48
N PRO A 412 32.30 -4.71 4.95
CA PRO A 412 33.11 -3.81 4.12
C PRO A 412 34.23 -3.08 4.91
N GLY A 413 34.34 -3.32 6.22
CA GLY A 413 35.20 -2.55 7.12
C GLY A 413 34.55 -1.22 7.50
N ASN A 414 35.36 -0.18 7.63
CA ASN A 414 34.91 1.18 7.94
C ASN A 414 34.23 1.81 6.72
N ILE A 415 33.02 2.33 6.86
CA ILE A 415 32.25 2.91 5.75
C ILE A 415 31.48 4.16 6.20
N LYS A 416 31.45 5.17 5.33
CA LYS A 416 30.51 6.30 5.39
C LYS A 416 29.56 6.17 4.23
N ARG A 417 28.27 6.03 4.48
CA ARG A 417 27.28 5.77 3.43
C ARG A 417 26.09 6.69 3.52
N TYR A 418 25.42 6.88 2.38
CA TYR A 418 24.07 7.41 2.35
C TYR A 418 23.12 6.49 1.62
N HIS A 419 21.84 6.55 1.97
CA HIS A 419 20.77 5.76 1.35
C HIS A 419 19.50 6.62 1.29
N ILE A 420 19.01 6.86 0.07
CA ILE A 420 17.78 7.64 -0.16
C ILE A 420 16.74 6.71 -0.75
N ALA A 421 15.76 6.31 0.06
CA ALA A 421 14.83 5.27 -0.30
C ALA A 421 13.48 5.40 0.42
N ARG A 422 12.46 4.75 -0.14
CA ARG A 422 11.14 4.64 0.50
C ARG A 422 11.14 3.61 1.62
N VAL A 423 10.38 3.91 2.66
CA VAL A 423 10.11 3.03 3.80
C VAL A 423 8.61 2.95 4.08
N TYR A 424 8.21 1.89 4.79
CA TYR A 424 6.81 1.51 4.91
C TYR A 424 6.42 1.29 6.37
N ARG A 425 5.45 2.08 6.86
CA ARG A 425 4.95 2.00 8.24
C ARG A 425 3.44 1.96 8.24
N ARG A 426 2.82 0.98 8.91
CA ARG A 426 1.35 0.82 9.03
C ARG A 426 0.73 1.79 10.03
N ASP A 427 1.26 3.00 10.07
CA ASP A 427 0.83 4.05 10.96
C ASP A 427 -0.58 4.55 10.64
N ASN A 428 -1.18 5.34 11.53
CA ASN A 428 -2.41 6.07 11.26
C ASN A 428 -2.07 7.34 10.48
N PRO A 429 -2.39 7.41 9.16
CA PRO A 429 -1.92 8.49 8.32
C PRO A 429 -2.60 9.81 8.68
N GLN A 430 -1.80 10.87 8.81
CA GLN A 430 -2.26 12.25 8.95
C GLN A 430 -1.69 13.04 7.77
N MET A 431 -2.38 12.98 6.62
CA MET A 431 -1.90 13.57 5.36
C MET A 431 -1.63 15.07 5.50
N ALA A 432 -2.48 15.80 6.23
CA ALA A 432 -2.33 17.24 6.47
C ALA A 432 -1.08 17.61 7.30
N ARG A 433 -0.51 16.65 8.05
CA ARG A 433 0.69 16.81 8.88
C ARG A 433 1.92 16.08 8.31
N GLY A 434 1.82 15.55 7.09
CA GLY A 434 2.92 14.84 6.43
C GLY A 434 3.24 13.47 7.02
N ARG A 435 2.29 12.81 7.70
CA ARG A 435 2.45 11.44 8.23
C ARG A 435 1.82 10.44 7.27
N PHE A 436 2.65 9.73 6.53
CA PHE A 436 2.27 8.78 5.50
C PHE A 436 2.59 7.34 5.91
N ARG A 437 2.05 6.36 5.18
CA ARG A 437 2.43 4.95 5.30
C ARG A 437 3.56 4.55 4.37
N GLU A 438 3.70 5.25 3.26
CA GLU A 438 4.83 5.17 2.34
C GLU A 438 5.45 6.55 2.25
N PHE A 439 6.74 6.67 2.53
CA PHE A 439 7.48 7.94 2.46
C PHE A 439 8.98 7.70 2.28
N TYR A 440 9.70 8.74 1.85
CA TYR A 440 11.15 8.69 1.74
C TYR A 440 11.84 8.97 3.08
N GLN A 441 12.92 8.23 3.32
CA GLN A 441 13.98 8.59 4.26
C GLN A 441 15.26 8.88 3.48
N CYS A 442 16.05 9.82 3.98
CA CYS A 442 17.40 10.10 3.48
C CYS A 442 18.38 9.94 4.63
N ASP A 443 19.05 8.79 4.67
CA ASP A 443 19.91 8.40 5.77
C ASP A 443 21.37 8.63 5.40
N PHE A 444 22.16 9.14 6.35
CA PHE A 444 23.62 9.22 6.28
C PHE A 444 24.21 8.63 7.55
N ASP A 445 25.10 7.66 7.40
CA ASP A 445 25.62 6.86 8.50
C ASP A 445 27.11 6.61 8.36
N ILE A 446 27.80 6.67 9.49
CA ILE A 446 29.23 6.35 9.64
C ILE A 446 29.33 5.10 10.52
N ALA A 447 29.84 4.02 9.94
CA ALA A 447 30.08 2.76 10.62
C ALA A 447 31.58 2.46 10.67
N GLY A 448 32.04 1.97 11.82
CA GLY A 448 33.43 1.61 12.05
C GLY A 448 34.00 2.15 13.36
N THR A 449 35.24 1.78 13.64
CA THR A 449 35.95 2.23 14.84
C THR A 449 36.75 3.49 14.52
N TYR A 450 36.45 4.57 15.24
CA TYR A 450 37.06 5.89 15.09
C TYR A 450 37.36 6.53 16.45
N ALA A 451 37.95 7.73 16.44
CA ALA A 451 38.10 8.53 17.65
C ALA A 451 36.72 8.87 18.26
N PRO A 452 36.61 8.94 19.60
CA PRO A 452 35.35 9.27 20.27
C PRO A 452 34.76 10.59 19.79
N MET A 453 33.43 10.62 19.60
CA MET A 453 32.62 11.80 19.25
C MET A 453 32.92 12.47 17.90
N LEU A 454 33.99 12.08 17.19
CA LEU A 454 34.34 12.68 15.90
C LEU A 454 33.32 12.32 14.79
N PRO A 455 32.93 11.04 14.59
CA PRO A 455 31.86 10.70 13.65
C PRO A 455 30.52 11.33 14.04
N ASP A 456 30.22 11.45 15.33
CA ASP A 456 28.99 12.04 15.84
C ASP A 456 28.89 13.53 15.48
N ALA A 457 30.01 14.26 15.65
CA ALA A 457 30.12 15.66 15.23
C ALA A 457 29.93 15.83 13.73
N GLU A 458 30.55 14.95 12.93
CA GLU A 458 30.44 14.98 11.46
C GLU A 458 28.99 14.73 11.00
N VAL A 459 28.31 13.73 11.56
CA VAL A 459 26.90 13.42 11.23
C VAL A 459 25.97 14.60 11.55
N LEU A 460 26.19 15.28 12.67
CA LEU A 460 25.45 16.50 13.02
C LEU A 460 25.73 17.63 12.02
N SER A 461 26.99 17.86 11.67
CA SER A 461 27.38 18.87 10.67
C SER A 461 26.72 18.59 9.31
N VAL A 462 26.74 17.34 8.84
CA VAL A 462 26.08 16.91 7.60
C VAL A 462 24.60 17.23 7.63
N GLY A 463 23.90 16.88 8.71
CA GLY A 463 22.47 17.17 8.87
C GLY A 463 22.17 18.67 8.81
N ILE A 464 22.98 19.49 9.49
CA ILE A 464 22.85 20.96 9.49
C ILE A 464 23.12 21.55 8.10
N GLU A 465 24.21 21.14 7.44
CA GLU A 465 24.58 21.59 6.11
C GLU A 465 23.52 21.27 5.05
N VAL A 466 22.88 20.09 5.16
CA VAL A 466 21.75 19.73 4.29
C VAL A 466 20.59 20.71 4.48
N LEU A 467 20.20 21.00 5.72
CA LEU A 467 19.09 21.92 5.99
C LEU A 467 19.40 23.35 5.57
N GLN A 468 20.65 23.79 5.68
CA GLN A 468 21.11 25.08 5.17
C GLN A 468 21.01 25.22 3.64
N GLN A 469 20.93 24.11 2.88
CA GLN A 469 20.65 24.17 1.44
C GLN A 469 19.22 24.65 1.11
N PHE A 470 18.36 24.78 2.13
CA PHE A 470 16.96 25.17 2.03
C PHE A 470 16.65 26.35 2.98
N PRO A 471 17.10 27.58 2.67
CA PRO A 471 16.85 28.77 3.50
C PRO A 471 15.35 29.04 3.75
N GLU A 472 14.47 28.55 2.87
CA GLU A 472 13.02 28.67 2.96
C GLU A 472 12.42 27.94 4.17
N LEU A 473 13.17 27.04 4.82
CA LEU A 473 12.75 26.37 6.05
C LEU A 473 12.81 27.27 7.28
N GLY A 474 13.55 28.39 7.20
CA GLY A 474 13.75 29.31 8.33
C GLY A 474 14.77 28.82 9.34
N SER A 475 14.60 29.22 10.61
CA SER A 475 15.54 28.90 11.69
C SER A 475 15.38 27.44 12.15
N VAL A 476 16.51 26.75 12.23
CA VAL A 476 16.62 25.35 12.65
C VAL A 476 17.36 25.26 13.99
N LYS A 477 16.91 24.38 14.87
CA LYS A 477 17.67 23.96 16.07
C LYS A 477 17.75 22.44 16.14
N VAL A 478 18.86 21.94 16.70
CA VAL A 478 19.09 20.52 16.93
C VAL A 478 19.03 20.27 18.43
N LYS A 479 17.96 19.62 18.88
CA LYS A 479 17.88 19.09 20.24
C LYS A 479 18.84 17.92 20.35
N LEU A 480 19.63 17.89 21.41
CA LEU A 480 20.66 16.89 21.60
C LEU A 480 20.64 16.39 23.04
N SER A 481 20.75 15.07 23.20
CA SER A 481 20.83 14.37 24.47
C SER A 481 21.67 13.10 24.34
N HIS A 482 21.86 12.38 25.44
CA HIS A 482 22.67 11.17 25.49
C HIS A 482 21.93 10.06 26.25
N ARG A 483 21.89 8.86 25.68
CA ARG A 483 21.15 7.71 26.24
C ARG A 483 21.61 7.38 27.66
N LEU A 484 22.92 7.25 27.86
CA LEU A 484 23.49 6.99 29.19
C LEU A 484 23.16 8.05 30.24
N LEU A 485 22.91 9.30 29.81
CA LEU A 485 22.53 10.37 30.72
C LEU A 485 21.07 10.23 31.15
N LEU A 486 20.18 9.92 30.21
CA LEU A 486 18.79 9.59 30.49
C LEU A 486 18.67 8.36 31.41
N ASP A 487 19.46 7.32 31.13
CA ASP A 487 19.52 6.11 31.96
C ASP A 487 19.95 6.44 33.40
N ALA A 488 20.96 7.30 33.55
CA ALA A 488 21.44 7.76 34.85
C ALA A 488 20.39 8.61 35.59
N ILE A 489 19.71 9.54 34.91
CA ILE A 489 18.67 10.40 35.51
C ILE A 489 17.55 9.55 36.10
N LEU A 490 16.99 8.62 35.33
CA LEU A 490 15.88 7.79 35.78
C LEU A 490 16.30 6.84 36.91
N SER A 491 17.53 6.31 36.86
CA SER A 491 18.10 5.50 37.94
C SER A 491 18.26 6.30 39.24
N ILE A 492 18.79 7.53 39.17
CA ILE A 492 18.97 8.42 40.33
C ILE A 492 17.61 8.81 40.93
N CYS A 493 16.59 9.03 40.09
CA CYS A 493 15.25 9.38 40.54
C CYS A 493 14.50 8.20 41.19
N GLY A 494 15.00 6.96 41.01
CA GLY A 494 14.40 5.75 41.59
C GLY A 494 13.35 5.09 40.71
N VAL A 495 13.43 5.26 39.38
CA VAL A 495 12.54 4.58 38.43
C VAL A 495 12.90 3.09 38.35
N PRO A 496 11.93 2.17 38.52
CA PRO A 496 12.17 0.74 38.34
C PRO A 496 12.63 0.40 36.92
N ALA A 497 13.54 -0.58 36.79
CA ALA A 497 14.12 -0.96 35.50
C ALA A 497 13.08 -1.47 34.47
N ASP A 498 12.03 -2.14 34.95
CA ASP A 498 10.90 -2.62 34.14
C ASP A 498 10.01 -1.48 33.62
N LYS A 499 9.97 -0.33 34.31
CA LYS A 499 9.21 0.86 33.93
C LYS A 499 10.04 1.93 33.23
N PHE A 500 11.28 1.60 32.87
CA PHE A 500 12.20 2.55 32.22
C PHE A 500 11.64 3.06 30.87
N ARG A 501 11.20 2.13 30.01
CA ARG A 501 10.69 2.46 28.67
C ARG A 501 9.40 3.27 28.70
N THR A 502 8.47 2.87 29.56
CA THR A 502 7.19 3.58 29.73
C THR A 502 7.44 5.00 30.25
N THR A 503 8.38 5.19 31.17
CA THR A 503 8.79 6.50 31.67
C THR A 503 9.39 7.38 30.57
N CYS A 504 10.33 6.84 29.76
CA CYS A 504 10.88 7.57 28.61
C CYS A 504 9.80 8.00 27.61
N SER A 505 8.82 7.12 27.36
CA SER A 505 7.67 7.43 26.50
C SER A 505 6.81 8.57 27.04
N ALA A 506 6.72 8.77 28.36
CA ALA A 506 6.01 9.91 28.93
C ALA A 506 6.83 11.19 28.78
N ILE A 507 8.13 11.13 29.07
CA ILE A 507 9.05 12.26 28.97
C ILE A 507 9.12 12.79 27.52
N ASP A 508 9.06 11.91 26.50
CA ASP A 508 9.03 12.33 25.08
C ASP A 508 7.86 13.28 24.77
N LYS A 509 6.74 13.17 25.49
CA LYS A 509 5.55 14.02 25.28
C LYS A 509 5.73 15.44 25.80
N LEU A 510 6.78 15.72 26.57
CA LEU A 510 7.12 17.07 27.03
C LEU A 510 7.44 18.03 25.85
N ASP A 511 7.65 17.48 24.64
CA ASP A 511 7.76 18.24 23.40
C ASP A 511 6.44 18.92 22.96
N LYS A 512 5.29 18.41 23.42
CA LYS A 512 3.95 18.84 23.02
C LYS A 512 3.06 19.21 24.20
N GLU A 513 3.30 18.61 25.36
CA GLU A 513 2.45 18.70 26.54
C GLU A 513 3.22 19.35 27.71
N PRO A 514 2.55 20.12 28.57
CA PRO A 514 3.20 20.67 29.76
C PRO A 514 3.51 19.57 30.78
N TRP A 515 4.49 19.82 31.66
CA TRP A 515 4.93 18.89 32.69
C TRP A 515 3.78 18.34 33.55
N SER A 516 2.75 19.14 33.84
CA SER A 516 1.59 18.70 34.61
C SER A 516 0.85 17.50 34.01
N GLU A 517 0.72 17.46 32.68
CA GLU A 517 0.06 16.38 31.95
C GLU A 517 0.97 15.15 31.89
N VAL A 518 2.26 15.35 31.61
CA VAL A 518 3.28 14.28 31.60
C VAL A 518 3.39 13.60 32.97
N ARG A 519 3.43 14.40 34.04
CA ARG A 519 3.43 13.91 35.43
C ARG A 519 2.17 13.09 35.70
N ARG A 520 1.00 13.58 35.28
CA ARG A 520 -0.27 12.87 35.48
C ARG A 520 -0.26 11.50 34.79
N GLU A 521 0.18 11.43 33.53
CA GLU A 521 0.33 10.16 32.81
C GLU A 521 1.32 9.21 33.51
N MET A 522 2.46 9.73 33.98
CA MET A 522 3.44 8.91 34.69
C MET A 522 2.86 8.28 35.95
N VAL A 523 2.08 9.04 36.72
CA VAL A 523 1.51 8.59 37.99
C VAL A 523 0.27 7.72 37.79
N GLU A 524 -0.70 8.20 37.01
CA GLU A 524 -2.03 7.58 36.90
C GLU A 524 -2.07 6.41 35.90
N GLU A 525 -1.33 6.48 34.80
CA GLU A 525 -1.37 5.46 33.74
C GLU A 525 -0.19 4.49 33.80
N LYS A 526 0.99 4.99 34.18
CA LYS A 526 2.25 4.22 34.16
C LYS A 526 2.70 3.75 35.54
N ASP A 527 1.92 4.05 36.57
CA ASP A 527 2.13 3.58 37.95
C ASP A 527 3.52 3.95 38.49
N ILE A 528 4.00 5.16 38.16
CA ILE A 528 5.21 5.75 38.75
C ILE A 528 4.81 6.49 40.03
N LEU A 529 5.55 6.27 41.12
CA LEU A 529 5.29 6.97 42.39
C LEU A 529 5.41 8.48 42.19
N GLU A 530 4.51 9.25 42.80
CA GLU A 530 4.50 10.72 42.72
C GLU A 530 5.85 11.33 43.09
N GLU A 531 6.46 10.86 44.18
CA GLU A 531 7.78 11.33 44.61
C GLU A 531 8.89 11.05 43.58
N VAL A 532 8.78 9.98 42.80
CA VAL A 532 9.73 9.65 41.73
C VAL A 532 9.53 10.60 40.55
N ALA A 533 8.27 10.87 40.17
CA ALA A 533 7.95 11.81 39.11
C ALA A 533 8.44 13.23 39.46
N ASP A 534 8.20 13.70 40.69
CA ASP A 534 8.63 15.02 41.16
C ASP A 534 10.16 15.16 41.21
N ARG A 535 10.90 14.06 41.41
CA ARG A 535 12.37 14.05 41.32
C ARG A 535 12.88 14.14 39.88
N ILE A 536 12.08 13.78 38.87
CA ILE A 536 12.48 13.82 37.45
C ILE A 536 12.38 15.25 36.88
N GLU A 537 11.38 16.03 37.32
CA GLU A 537 11.12 17.41 36.84
C GLU A 537 12.37 18.29 36.75
N PRO A 538 13.22 18.40 37.81
CA PRO A 538 14.35 19.32 37.79
C PRO A 538 15.41 18.97 36.74
N PHE A 539 15.45 17.71 36.29
CA PHE A 539 16.34 17.25 35.23
C PHE A 539 15.75 17.52 33.86
N VAL A 540 14.55 17.00 33.58
CA VAL A 540 13.99 16.98 32.22
C VAL A 540 13.56 18.38 31.75
N CYS A 541 13.29 19.32 32.66
CA CYS A 541 12.96 20.70 32.30
C CYS A 541 14.18 21.59 32.01
N LYS A 542 15.42 21.08 32.16
CA LYS A 542 16.63 21.84 31.84
C LYS A 542 16.95 21.76 30.35
N VAL A 543 16.87 22.91 29.68
CA VAL A 543 17.24 23.11 28.28
C VAL A 543 18.10 24.35 28.17
N GLY A 544 19.18 24.31 27.40
CA GLY A 544 20.10 25.44 27.30
C GLY A 544 21.15 25.33 26.20
N SER A 545 22.03 26.33 26.16
CA SER A 545 23.19 26.30 25.27
C SER A 545 24.14 25.16 25.69
N PRO A 546 24.88 24.56 24.74
CA PRO A 546 25.73 23.40 25.02
C PRO A 546 26.75 23.62 26.15
N HIS A 547 27.56 24.67 26.06
CA HIS A 547 28.61 24.94 27.04
C HIS A 547 28.07 25.45 28.38
N ASP A 548 27.06 26.33 28.39
CA ASP A 548 26.57 26.91 29.64
C ASP A 548 25.82 25.86 30.48
N LEU A 549 24.94 25.07 29.84
CA LEU A 549 24.21 24.02 30.53
C LEU A 549 25.15 22.90 31.00
N HIS A 550 26.14 22.51 30.18
CA HIS A 550 27.15 21.55 30.61
C HIS A 550 27.92 22.03 31.85
N ALA A 551 28.44 23.26 31.82
CA ALA A 551 29.16 23.86 32.94
C ALA A 551 28.28 23.97 34.20
N GLN A 552 27.00 24.32 34.03
CA GLN A 552 26.04 24.37 35.12
C GLN A 552 25.84 22.99 35.76
N LEU A 553 25.59 21.94 34.96
CA LEU A 553 25.37 20.58 35.46
C LEU A 553 26.59 20.02 36.19
N VAL A 554 27.80 20.31 35.68
CA VAL A 554 29.06 19.94 36.34
C VAL A 554 29.22 20.67 37.68
N LYS A 555 28.91 21.97 37.73
CA LYS A 555 29.01 22.79 38.95
C LYS A 555 28.00 22.35 40.02
N GLU A 556 26.78 22.03 39.61
CA GLU A 556 25.70 21.57 40.49
C GLU A 556 25.90 20.13 40.98
N LYS A 557 26.86 19.38 40.43
CA LYS A 557 27.08 17.95 40.70
C LYS A 557 25.80 17.12 40.62
N MET A 558 24.96 17.46 39.65
CA MET A 558 23.57 16.99 39.59
C MET A 558 23.43 15.45 39.49
N PHE A 559 24.44 14.79 38.93
CA PHE A 559 24.46 13.34 38.70
C PHE A 559 25.26 12.54 39.75
N GLY A 560 25.78 13.21 40.80
CA GLY A 560 26.59 12.57 41.83
C GLY A 560 27.82 11.82 41.26
N ASP A 561 28.06 10.61 41.77
CA ASP A 561 29.17 9.73 41.36
C ASP A 561 28.77 8.68 40.31
N ASN A 562 27.67 8.89 39.58
CA ASN A 562 27.22 7.95 38.56
C ASN A 562 28.23 7.88 37.38
N ALA A 563 28.81 6.70 37.17
CA ALA A 563 29.84 6.47 36.15
C ALA A 563 29.32 6.69 34.71
N ASN A 564 28.08 6.29 34.42
CA ASN A 564 27.47 6.46 33.10
C ASN A 564 27.22 7.93 32.79
N ALA A 565 26.73 8.70 33.78
CA ALA A 565 26.54 10.14 33.62
C ALA A 565 27.87 10.87 33.41
N ARG A 566 28.92 10.50 34.17
CA ARG A 566 30.26 11.09 34.00
C ARG A 566 30.79 10.87 32.58
N ARG A 567 30.73 9.63 32.10
CA ARG A 567 31.15 9.30 30.73
C ARG A 567 30.38 10.11 29.68
N ALA A 568 29.05 10.17 29.81
CA ALA A 568 28.22 10.93 28.89
C ALA A 568 28.56 12.44 28.91
N MET A 569 28.85 13.02 30.08
CA MET A 569 29.23 14.42 30.20
C MET A 569 30.63 14.69 29.61
N ASP A 570 31.56 13.76 29.73
CA ASP A 570 32.88 13.86 29.09
C ASP A 570 32.77 13.76 27.56
N ASP A 571 31.95 12.83 27.06
CA ASP A 571 31.65 12.68 25.62
C ASP A 571 30.98 13.96 25.07
N LEU A 572 29.98 14.52 25.78
CA LEU A 572 29.31 15.76 25.38
C LEU A 572 30.26 16.96 25.37
N ALA A 573 31.15 17.09 26.36
CA ALA A 573 32.15 18.15 26.38
C ALA A 573 33.07 18.10 25.15
N LEU A 574 33.54 16.90 24.79
CA LEU A 574 34.37 16.69 23.61
C LEU A 574 33.60 17.01 22.32
N LEU A 575 32.35 16.53 22.23
CA LEU A 575 31.47 16.80 21.10
C LEU A 575 31.25 18.30 20.89
N PHE A 576 30.99 19.07 21.94
CA PHE A 576 30.78 20.53 21.82
C PHE A 576 32.01 21.25 21.30
N ASN A 577 33.21 20.86 21.72
CA ASN A 577 34.46 21.41 21.16
C ASN A 577 34.61 21.12 19.67
N TYR A 578 34.22 19.92 19.21
CA TYR A 578 34.26 19.58 17.78
C TYR A 578 33.21 20.36 16.99
N LEU A 579 31.99 20.51 17.52
CA LEU A 579 30.92 21.26 16.86
C LEU A 579 31.23 22.76 16.79
N ASP A 580 31.94 23.30 17.78
CA ASP A 580 32.46 24.67 17.75
C ASP A 580 33.52 24.84 16.65
N ALA A 581 34.48 23.91 16.59
CA ALA A 581 35.50 23.90 15.54
C ALA A 581 34.93 23.74 14.12
N MET A 582 33.80 23.03 13.98
CA MET A 582 33.05 22.88 12.73
C MET A 582 32.12 24.07 12.43
N GLY A 583 31.97 25.03 13.37
CA GLY A 583 31.14 26.23 13.19
C GLY A 583 29.63 25.95 13.21
N VAL A 584 29.21 24.87 13.87
CA VAL A 584 27.80 24.43 13.90
C VAL A 584 27.21 24.38 15.32
N LEU A 585 27.98 24.74 16.35
CA LEU A 585 27.54 24.72 17.74
C LEU A 585 26.29 25.58 18.00
N ASP A 586 26.17 26.72 17.31
CA ASP A 586 25.04 27.64 17.43
C ASP A 586 23.69 27.02 17.07
N PHE A 587 23.67 25.94 16.31
CA PHE A 587 22.44 25.22 15.97
C PHE A 587 22.01 24.25 17.07
N ILE A 588 22.89 23.91 18.01
CA ILE A 588 22.67 22.86 19.01
C ILE A 588 21.97 23.44 20.24
N SER A 589 21.01 22.68 20.76
CA SER A 589 20.33 22.90 22.03
C SER A 589 20.51 21.65 22.88
N PHE A 590 21.18 21.77 24.01
CA PHE A 590 21.30 20.65 24.95
C PHE A 590 19.98 20.53 25.72
N ASP A 591 19.27 19.42 25.52
CA ASP A 591 17.89 19.22 25.97
C ASP A 591 17.75 17.85 26.67
N LEU A 592 17.61 17.88 28.01
CA LEU A 592 17.50 16.68 28.84
C LEU A 592 16.12 16.00 28.74
N SER A 593 15.12 16.66 28.12
CA SER A 593 13.81 16.07 27.86
C SER A 593 13.80 15.14 26.65
N LEU A 594 14.83 15.19 25.79
CA LEU A 594 14.88 14.37 24.58
C LEU A 594 15.10 12.90 24.94
N ALA A 595 13.99 12.17 25.06
CA ALA A 595 13.92 10.73 25.31
C ALA A 595 13.46 9.93 24.08
N ARG A 596 13.36 10.59 22.91
CA ARG A 596 12.93 9.99 21.65
C ARG A 596 14.00 9.09 21.06
N GLY A 597 13.65 7.88 20.66
CA GLY A 597 14.60 7.03 19.95
C GLY A 597 14.08 5.62 19.75
N LEU A 598 14.56 4.97 18.69
CA LEU A 598 14.38 3.54 18.53
C LEU A 598 15.22 2.82 19.58
N ASP A 599 14.73 1.69 20.07
CA ASP A 599 15.31 0.93 21.20
C ASP A 599 16.78 0.54 21.03
N TYR A 600 17.35 0.72 19.83
CA TYR A 600 18.72 0.38 19.49
C TYR A 600 19.75 1.50 19.75
N TYR A 601 19.36 2.72 20.14
CA TYR A 601 20.34 3.76 20.47
C TYR A 601 21.09 3.46 21.77
N THR A 602 22.39 3.72 21.75
CA THR A 602 23.35 3.36 22.81
C THR A 602 24.11 4.56 23.36
N GLY A 603 24.17 5.66 22.60
CA GLY A 603 24.94 6.85 22.95
C GLY A 603 24.15 8.14 22.65
N LEU A 604 24.73 9.00 21.83
CA LEU A 604 24.12 10.27 21.42
C LEU A 604 22.75 10.07 20.76
N ILE A 605 21.81 10.98 21.02
CA ILE A 605 20.48 11.07 20.41
C ILE A 605 20.24 12.52 20.06
N PHE A 606 19.74 12.78 18.84
CA PHE A 606 19.45 14.14 18.42
C PHE A 606 18.24 14.24 17.49
N GLU A 607 17.59 15.39 17.53
CA GLU A 607 16.39 15.70 16.78
C GLU A 607 16.44 17.13 16.24
N PHE A 608 16.19 17.29 14.95
CA PHE A 608 16.17 18.58 14.26
C PHE A 608 14.76 19.12 14.24
N VAL A 609 14.58 20.35 14.74
CA VAL A 609 13.29 21.02 14.83
C VAL A 609 13.35 22.39 14.17
N LEU A 610 12.23 22.79 13.55
CA LEU A 610 12.05 24.15 13.04
C LEU A 610 11.55 25.05 14.16
N THR A 611 12.18 26.21 14.37
CA THR A 611 11.82 27.16 15.43
C THR A 611 10.96 28.32 14.93
N SER A 612 10.71 28.41 13.63
CA SER A 612 9.90 29.46 13.02
C SER A 612 8.41 29.30 13.39
N ALA A 613 7.79 30.35 13.94
CA ALA A 613 6.36 30.36 14.31
C ALA A 613 5.40 30.12 13.13
N GLU A 614 5.84 30.39 11.89
CA GLU A 614 5.07 30.16 10.66
C GLU A 614 4.92 28.68 10.29
N HIS A 615 5.76 27.81 10.85
CA HIS A 615 5.80 26.39 10.58
C HIS A 615 5.71 25.63 11.89
N ASN A 616 4.49 25.37 12.37
CA ASN A 616 4.26 24.47 13.51
C ASN A 616 4.45 23.00 13.07
N VAL A 617 5.66 22.69 12.62
CA VAL A 617 6.05 21.42 12.02
C VAL A 617 6.98 20.73 13.01
N GLY A 618 6.56 19.56 13.50
CA GLY A 618 7.41 18.73 14.36
C GLY A 618 8.69 18.27 13.65
N SER A 619 9.54 17.52 14.33
CA SER A 619 10.85 17.03 13.88
C SER A 619 11.05 16.78 12.37
N ILE A 620 12.07 17.39 11.78
CA ILE A 620 12.37 17.26 10.34
C ILE A 620 13.51 16.28 10.06
N ALA A 621 14.31 15.96 11.07
CA ALA A 621 15.35 14.93 11.01
C ALA A 621 15.63 14.40 12.41
N ALA A 622 16.13 13.18 12.51
CA ALA A 622 16.52 12.58 13.78
C ALA A 622 17.66 11.60 13.56
N GLY A 623 18.41 11.30 14.62
CA GLY A 623 19.51 10.36 14.54
C GLY A 623 20.13 10.08 15.89
N GLY A 624 21.21 9.30 15.87
CA GLY A 624 21.92 8.92 17.07
C GLY A 624 22.94 7.81 16.85
N ARG A 625 23.60 7.42 17.94
CA ARG A 625 24.62 6.37 17.98
C ARG A 625 24.02 5.02 18.39
N TYR A 626 24.29 3.97 17.62
CA TYR A 626 23.69 2.64 17.76
C TYR A 626 24.72 1.50 17.61
N ASP A 627 25.67 1.43 18.53
CA ASP A 627 26.85 0.56 18.39
C ASP A 627 26.55 -0.94 18.40
N ASN A 628 25.41 -1.34 18.97
CA ASN A 628 25.07 -2.74 19.19
C ASN A 628 24.28 -3.39 18.04
N LEU A 629 23.75 -2.59 17.10
CA LEU A 629 22.76 -3.09 16.14
C LEU A 629 23.38 -4.08 15.13
N VAL A 630 24.59 -3.80 14.66
CA VAL A 630 25.31 -4.67 13.71
C VAL A 630 25.66 -6.01 14.36
N GLY A 631 26.08 -5.98 15.63
CA GLY A 631 26.41 -7.19 16.39
C GLY A 631 25.23 -8.16 16.49
N MET A 632 23.99 -7.67 16.45
CA MET A 632 22.80 -8.54 16.45
C MET A 632 22.59 -9.34 15.16
N PHE A 633 23.30 -9.00 14.08
CA PHE A 633 23.26 -9.72 12.79
C PHE A 633 24.55 -10.48 12.51
N SER A 634 25.61 -10.22 13.26
CA SER A 634 26.91 -10.86 13.08
C SER A 634 26.94 -12.22 13.76
N ALA A 635 27.35 -13.27 13.04
CA ALA A 635 27.55 -14.60 13.63
C ALA A 635 28.67 -14.65 14.68
N THR A 636 29.56 -13.65 14.69
CA THR A 636 30.67 -13.52 15.65
C THR A 636 30.37 -12.54 16.78
N GLU A 637 29.16 -11.95 16.80
CA GLU A 637 28.75 -10.86 17.70
C GLU A 637 29.71 -9.65 17.68
N GLN A 638 30.54 -9.52 16.64
CA GLN A 638 31.44 -8.40 16.48
C GLN A 638 30.63 -7.10 16.42
N GLN A 639 30.85 -6.24 17.40
CA GLN A 639 30.23 -4.93 17.46
C GLN A 639 30.92 -3.99 16.48
N ILE A 640 30.13 -3.35 15.63
CA ILE A 640 30.59 -2.31 14.71
C ILE A 640 29.89 -1.03 15.14
N PRO A 641 30.62 -0.08 15.76
CA PRO A 641 30.05 1.19 16.18
C PRO A 641 29.48 1.96 15.00
N CYS A 642 28.28 2.51 15.17
CA CYS A 642 27.56 3.21 14.11
C CYS A 642 26.90 4.47 14.67
N VAL A 643 26.91 5.54 13.88
CA VAL A 643 26.15 6.78 14.14
C VAL A 643 25.60 7.31 12.84
N GLY A 644 24.39 7.85 12.86
CA GLY A 644 23.79 8.41 11.66
C GLY A 644 22.61 9.32 11.90
N VAL A 645 22.15 9.93 10.81
CA VAL A 645 21.04 10.87 10.75
C VAL A 645 20.10 10.48 9.61
N SER A 646 18.80 10.57 9.86
CA SER A 646 17.73 10.35 8.89
C SER A 646 16.92 11.64 8.72
N LEU A 647 16.80 12.12 7.48
CA LEU A 647 15.99 13.29 7.14
C LEU A 647 14.56 12.88 6.78
N GLY A 648 13.58 13.47 7.46
CA GLY A 648 12.16 13.35 7.19
C GLY A 648 11.74 14.21 6.00
N ILE A 649 12.14 13.80 4.79
CA ILE A 649 12.07 14.66 3.60
C ILE A 649 10.65 15.07 3.19
N GLU A 650 9.63 14.29 3.55
CA GLU A 650 8.23 14.62 3.23
C GLU A 650 7.77 15.94 3.87
N ARG A 651 8.26 16.27 5.08
CA ARG A 651 7.93 17.56 5.73
C ARG A 651 8.62 18.72 5.04
N ILE A 652 9.90 18.54 4.68
CA ILE A 652 10.68 19.51 3.90
C ILE A 652 10.01 19.76 2.55
N PHE A 653 9.56 18.71 1.86
CA PHE A 653 8.82 18.82 0.61
C PHE A 653 7.54 19.63 0.75
N GLY A 654 6.73 19.38 1.79
CA GLY A 654 5.49 20.11 2.00
C GLY A 654 5.71 21.63 2.17
N ILE A 655 6.75 22.02 2.91
CA ILE A 655 7.10 23.43 3.13
C ILE A 655 7.62 24.08 1.85
N LEU A 656 8.53 23.41 1.13
CA LEU A 656 9.12 23.93 -0.11
C LEU A 656 8.09 24.01 -1.24
N GLU A 657 7.17 23.05 -1.34
CA GLU A 657 6.07 23.09 -2.30
C GLU A 657 5.12 24.27 -2.02
N ALA A 658 4.80 24.53 -0.74
CA ALA A 658 3.97 25.67 -0.35
C ALA A 658 4.64 27.01 -0.71
N HIS A 659 5.96 27.14 -0.53
CA HIS A 659 6.73 28.30 -0.96
C HIS A 659 6.76 28.44 -2.49
N ALA A 660 7.03 27.35 -3.22
CA ALA A 660 7.06 27.34 -4.68
C ALA A 660 5.71 27.74 -5.29
N LYS A 661 4.59 27.31 -4.70
CA LYS A 661 3.24 27.72 -5.13
C LYS A 661 2.98 29.22 -4.97
N LYS A 662 3.58 29.88 -3.97
CA LYS A 662 3.44 31.33 -3.74
C LYS A 662 4.26 32.17 -4.73
N GLN A 663 5.38 31.67 -5.24
CA GLN A 663 6.31 32.43 -6.10
C GLN A 663 6.01 32.36 -7.62
N SER A 664 4.78 31.98 -8.00
CA SER A 664 4.33 31.70 -9.38
C SER A 664 4.91 30.41 -9.97
N ALA A 665 4.01 29.54 -10.43
CA ALA A 665 4.31 28.20 -10.93
C ALA A 665 4.95 28.24 -12.33
N HIS A 666 6.26 28.46 -12.41
CA HIS A 666 7.00 28.07 -13.59
C HIS A 666 7.13 26.55 -13.58
N THR A 667 6.22 25.87 -14.28
CA THR A 667 6.33 24.43 -14.54
C THR A 667 7.64 24.19 -15.27
N THR A 668 8.46 23.27 -14.75
CA THR A 668 9.67 22.86 -15.49
C THR A 668 9.20 22.25 -16.81
N PRO A 669 9.62 22.81 -17.96
CA PRO A 669 9.13 22.33 -19.24
C PRO A 669 9.67 20.92 -19.49
N PRO A 670 8.89 20.04 -20.11
CA PRO A 670 9.31 18.67 -20.40
C PRO A 670 10.43 18.60 -21.45
N SER A 671 10.64 19.69 -22.20
CA SER A 671 11.69 19.82 -23.22
C SER A 671 12.29 21.22 -23.19
N GLN A 672 13.59 21.31 -23.49
CA GLN A 672 14.31 22.58 -23.62
C GLN A 672 14.15 23.15 -25.03
N VAL A 673 14.03 22.28 -26.05
CA VAL A 673 13.94 22.68 -27.46
C VAL A 673 12.77 22.00 -28.15
N LEU A 674 11.96 22.76 -28.89
CA LEU A 674 11.02 22.20 -29.86
C LEU A 674 11.60 22.35 -31.27
N VAL A 675 11.78 21.24 -31.99
CA VAL A 675 12.17 21.27 -33.41
C VAL A 675 10.90 21.38 -34.26
N ALA A 676 10.73 22.54 -34.90
CA ALA A 676 9.56 22.91 -35.66
C ALA A 676 9.86 23.07 -37.16
N SER A 677 8.84 22.91 -38.00
CA SER A 677 8.96 23.17 -39.45
C SER A 677 7.89 24.10 -39.99
N THR A 678 8.21 24.82 -41.06
CA THR A 678 7.28 25.73 -41.77
C THR A 678 6.56 25.07 -42.94
N SER A 679 7.22 24.10 -43.61
CA SER A 679 6.70 23.36 -44.77
C SER A 679 6.33 21.92 -44.45
N ASN A 680 5.61 21.27 -45.38
CA ASN A 680 5.26 19.85 -45.33
C ASN A 680 6.46 18.97 -45.69
N ASN A 681 6.38 17.66 -45.40
CA ASN A 681 7.38 16.63 -45.72
C ASN A 681 8.76 16.83 -45.08
N LEU A 682 8.85 17.65 -44.03
CA LEU A 682 10.10 17.92 -43.29
C LEU A 682 10.26 17.06 -42.03
N MET A 683 9.51 15.95 -41.89
CA MET A 683 9.62 15.08 -40.70
C MET A 683 11.02 14.48 -40.55
N VAL A 684 11.61 13.98 -41.63
CA VAL A 684 12.96 13.38 -41.60
C VAL A 684 14.02 14.41 -41.17
N PRO A 685 14.13 15.60 -41.78
CA PRO A 685 15.05 16.65 -41.31
C PRO A 685 14.83 17.06 -39.84
N ARG A 686 13.57 17.17 -39.38
CA ARG A 686 13.26 17.47 -37.97
C ARG A 686 13.80 16.40 -37.03
N LEU A 687 13.62 15.12 -37.38
CA LEU A 687 14.12 14.00 -36.58
C LEU A 687 15.66 13.96 -36.56
N GLU A 688 16.33 14.26 -37.68
CA GLU A 688 17.79 14.34 -37.71
C GLU A 688 18.33 15.46 -36.81
N LEU A 689 17.70 16.64 -36.83
CA LEU A 689 18.05 17.74 -35.92
C LEU A 689 17.78 17.37 -34.46
N CYS A 690 16.64 16.75 -34.18
CA CYS A 690 16.30 16.30 -32.84
C CYS A 690 17.34 15.29 -32.33
N LYS A 691 17.78 14.35 -33.18
CA LYS A 691 18.86 13.40 -32.87
C LYS A 691 20.19 14.10 -32.58
N GLN A 692 20.55 15.13 -33.36
CA GLN A 692 21.77 15.91 -33.13
C GLN A 692 21.76 16.58 -31.76
N LEU A 693 20.61 17.13 -31.35
CA LEU A 693 20.42 17.73 -30.02
C LEU A 693 20.50 16.68 -28.90
N TRP A 694 19.85 15.53 -29.08
CA TRP A 694 19.93 14.43 -28.11
C TRP A 694 21.36 13.90 -27.93
N LEU A 695 22.12 13.76 -29.01
CA LEU A 695 23.55 13.37 -28.95
C LEU A 695 24.43 14.39 -28.22
N SER A 696 23.93 15.62 -28.03
CA SER A 696 24.62 16.69 -27.32
C SER A 696 24.04 16.95 -25.93
N ASN A 697 23.28 15.99 -25.37
CA ASN A 697 22.61 16.10 -24.07
C ASN A 697 21.68 17.33 -23.96
N ILE A 698 21.02 17.71 -25.06
CA ILE A 698 19.98 18.75 -25.04
C ILE A 698 18.62 18.06 -25.18
N SER A 699 17.73 18.30 -24.23
CA SER A 699 16.36 17.79 -24.26
C SER A 699 15.58 18.48 -25.37
N ALA A 700 15.35 17.77 -26.45
CA ALA A 700 14.61 18.26 -27.61
C ALA A 700 13.39 17.38 -27.91
N GLU A 701 12.36 17.96 -28.51
CA GLU A 701 11.20 17.21 -28.98
C GLU A 701 10.70 17.69 -30.35
N VAL A 702 9.94 16.83 -31.02
CA VAL A 702 9.15 17.17 -32.22
C VAL A 702 7.68 16.94 -31.93
N MET A 703 6.81 17.79 -32.47
CA MET A 703 5.37 17.53 -32.43
C MET A 703 5.09 16.23 -33.19
N GLN A 704 4.38 15.28 -32.54
CA GLN A 704 4.02 13.95 -33.07
C GLN A 704 2.91 14.04 -34.11
N THR A 705 3.18 14.78 -35.18
CA THR A 705 2.32 15.01 -36.33
C THR A 705 3.24 15.18 -37.54
N GLU A 706 2.93 14.50 -38.63
CA GLU A 706 3.79 14.46 -39.82
C GLU A 706 3.96 15.83 -40.47
N ASN A 707 2.84 16.55 -40.65
CA ASN A 707 2.77 17.87 -41.26
C ASN A 707 2.06 18.89 -40.35
N PRO A 708 2.69 19.30 -39.22
CA PRO A 708 2.07 20.22 -38.28
C PRO A 708 2.13 21.65 -38.82
N LYS A 709 1.03 22.40 -38.69
CA LYS A 709 1.03 23.84 -39.00
C LYS A 709 1.97 24.57 -38.04
N PHE A 710 2.78 25.50 -38.54
CA PHE A 710 3.72 26.28 -37.72
C PHE A 710 3.05 26.95 -36.50
N ILE A 711 1.90 27.58 -36.70
CA ILE A 711 1.12 28.21 -35.61
C ILE A 711 0.76 27.20 -34.51
N LYS A 712 0.41 25.97 -34.86
CA LYS A 712 0.12 24.92 -33.86
C LYS A 712 1.37 24.52 -33.08
N GLN A 713 2.53 24.47 -33.74
CA GLN A 713 3.81 24.18 -33.08
C GLN A 713 4.21 25.30 -32.13
N LEU A 714 4.00 26.55 -32.53
CA LEU A 714 4.25 27.71 -31.66
C LEU A 714 3.34 27.68 -30.42
N HIS A 715 2.03 27.42 -30.59
CA HIS A 715 1.12 27.25 -29.46
C HIS A 715 1.52 26.08 -28.57
N TYR A 716 1.95 24.97 -29.15
CA TYR A 716 2.43 23.80 -28.42
C TYR A 716 3.67 24.12 -27.56
N ALA A 717 4.65 24.84 -28.10
CA ALA A 717 5.81 25.31 -27.35
C ALA A 717 5.42 26.23 -26.18
N LEU A 718 4.49 27.18 -26.42
CA LEU A 718 4.02 28.10 -25.40
C LEU A 718 3.25 27.39 -24.28
N GLU A 719 2.35 26.47 -24.63
CA GLU A 719 1.54 25.71 -23.66
C GLU A 719 2.41 24.81 -22.78
N ARG A 720 3.50 24.28 -23.33
CA ARG A 720 4.48 23.46 -22.59
C ARG A 720 5.56 24.26 -21.88
N GLY A 721 5.64 25.57 -22.11
CA GLY A 721 6.69 26.43 -21.56
C GLY A 721 8.09 26.13 -22.12
N THR A 722 8.19 25.56 -23.32
CA THR A 722 9.48 25.24 -23.95
C THR A 722 10.26 26.52 -24.22
N PRO A 723 11.51 26.66 -23.74
CA PRO A 723 12.25 27.92 -23.81
C PRO A 723 12.79 28.24 -25.21
N TYR A 724 13.16 27.23 -26.00
CA TYR A 724 13.73 27.42 -27.33
C TYR A 724 12.96 26.66 -28.42
N MET A 725 12.90 27.24 -29.61
CA MET A 725 12.34 26.59 -30.79
C MET A 725 13.35 26.65 -31.94
N VAL A 726 13.64 25.49 -32.54
CA VAL A 726 14.51 25.39 -33.72
C VAL A 726 13.64 25.17 -34.94
N VAL A 727 13.63 26.14 -35.86
CA VAL A 727 12.74 26.15 -37.02
C VAL A 727 13.51 25.80 -38.29
N ILE A 728 12.97 24.85 -39.06
CA ILE A 728 13.49 24.47 -40.37
C ILE A 728 12.42 24.60 -41.47
N GLY A 729 12.77 25.27 -42.57
CA GLY A 729 12.01 25.29 -43.81
C GLY A 729 12.80 24.71 -44.98
N GLU A 730 12.21 24.67 -46.17
CA GLU A 730 12.87 24.17 -47.38
C GLU A 730 14.10 25.03 -47.76
N ASP A 731 13.98 26.35 -47.65
CA ASP A 731 15.08 27.29 -47.93
C ASP A 731 16.22 27.16 -46.93
N GLU A 732 15.89 27.02 -45.64
CA GLU A 732 16.88 26.83 -44.58
C GLU A 732 17.61 25.49 -44.75
N LEU A 733 16.88 24.42 -45.10
CA LEU A 733 17.45 23.10 -45.36
C LEU A 733 18.40 23.14 -46.58
N ALA A 734 18.00 23.81 -47.67
CA ALA A 734 18.84 23.95 -48.87
C ALA A 734 20.13 24.74 -48.60
N LYS A 735 20.07 25.71 -47.69
CA LYS A 735 21.22 26.55 -47.29
C LYS A 735 22.05 25.96 -46.15
N GLY A 736 21.64 24.83 -45.56
CA GLY A 736 22.33 24.21 -44.43
C GLY A 736 22.27 25.03 -43.13
N VAL A 737 21.24 25.86 -42.96
CA VAL A 737 21.05 26.72 -41.79
C VAL A 737 19.78 26.35 -41.02
N VAL A 738 19.66 26.82 -39.79
CA VAL A 738 18.47 26.66 -38.93
C VAL A 738 18.19 27.98 -38.22
N LYS A 739 16.92 28.22 -37.89
CA LYS A 739 16.51 29.40 -37.10
C LYS A 739 16.30 28.99 -35.65
N VAL A 740 17.05 29.58 -34.74
CA VAL A 740 16.90 29.39 -33.29
C VAL A 740 16.10 30.57 -32.74
N LYS A 741 14.94 30.27 -32.16
CA LYS A 741 14.02 31.24 -31.57
C LYS A 741 13.98 31.06 -30.06
N ASP A 742 14.18 32.15 -29.33
CA ASP A 742 13.97 32.21 -27.88
C ASP A 742 12.52 32.63 -27.60
N MET A 743 11.81 31.82 -26.83
CA MET A 743 10.39 31.99 -26.57
C MET A 743 10.10 33.10 -25.54
N ALA A 744 11.06 33.42 -24.67
CA ALA A 744 10.94 34.47 -23.67
C ALA A 744 11.23 35.86 -24.25
N SER A 745 12.38 36.02 -24.90
CA SER A 745 12.78 37.30 -25.53
C SER A 745 12.09 37.55 -26.87
N LYS A 746 11.58 36.49 -27.52
CA LYS A 746 11.06 36.47 -28.90
C LYS A 746 12.12 36.75 -29.98
N ASP A 747 13.40 36.75 -29.60
CA ASP A 747 14.51 36.93 -30.52
C ASP A 747 14.70 35.69 -31.40
N GLU A 748 15.11 35.91 -32.65
CA GLU A 748 15.35 34.86 -33.64
C GLU A 748 16.68 35.09 -34.34
N VAL A 749 17.52 34.05 -34.39
CA VAL A 749 18.82 34.09 -35.08
C VAL A 749 18.94 32.91 -36.02
N THR A 750 19.51 33.16 -37.19
CA THR A 750 19.87 32.11 -38.15
C THR A 750 21.29 31.65 -37.87
N ALA A 751 21.47 30.36 -37.62
CA ALA A 751 22.77 29.74 -37.36
C ALA A 751 23.04 28.59 -38.35
N PRO A 752 24.31 28.32 -38.70
CA PRO A 752 24.67 27.11 -39.43
C PRO A 752 24.22 25.86 -38.67
N ARG A 753 23.73 24.83 -39.37
CA ARG A 753 23.28 23.58 -38.74
C ARG A 753 24.40 22.90 -37.91
N SER A 754 25.66 23.06 -38.33
CA SER A 754 26.83 22.57 -37.60
C SER A 754 27.06 23.26 -36.25
N GLU A 755 26.62 24.51 -36.10
CA GLU A 755 26.83 25.33 -34.90
C GLU A 755 25.59 25.42 -34.00
N LEU A 756 24.48 24.77 -34.38
CA LEU A 756 23.21 24.78 -33.64
C LEU A 756 23.39 24.52 -32.14
N VAL A 757 24.17 23.50 -31.79
CA VAL A 757 24.40 23.10 -30.40
C VAL A 757 25.18 24.20 -29.66
N ALA A 758 26.24 24.73 -30.26
CA ALA A 758 27.04 25.80 -29.67
C ALA A 758 26.21 27.08 -29.46
N GLU A 759 25.32 27.42 -30.40
CA GLU A 759 24.42 28.58 -30.29
C GLU A 759 23.39 28.41 -29.16
N LEU A 760 22.81 27.22 -29.02
CA LEU A 760 21.89 26.93 -27.91
C LEU A 760 22.60 27.02 -26.55
N LEU A 761 23.81 26.45 -26.44
CA LEU A 761 24.62 26.54 -25.21
C LEU A 761 25.03 27.99 -24.90
N ARG A 762 25.42 28.78 -25.91
CA ARG A 762 25.77 30.21 -25.77
C ARG A 762 24.59 31.03 -25.24
N ARG A 763 23.36 30.65 -25.58
CA ARG A 763 22.12 31.27 -25.08
C ARG A 763 21.74 30.79 -23.67
N GLY A 764 22.48 29.85 -23.09
CA GLY A 764 22.20 29.30 -21.78
C GLY A 764 21.13 28.21 -21.80
N CYS A 765 20.96 27.49 -22.91
CA CYS A 765 20.20 26.25 -22.92
C CYS A 765 20.92 25.23 -22.01
N PRO A 766 20.30 24.79 -20.89
CA PRO A 766 20.95 23.83 -20.01
C PRO A 766 21.11 22.49 -20.72
N THR A 767 22.13 21.72 -20.38
CA THR A 767 22.19 20.30 -20.78
C THR A 767 21.42 19.45 -19.78
N THR A 768 21.04 18.23 -20.18
CA THR A 768 20.42 17.23 -19.31
C THR A 768 21.45 16.53 -18.41
N ASP A 769 22.72 16.90 -18.47
CA ASP A 769 23.75 16.36 -17.59
C ASP A 769 23.53 16.87 -16.17
N ILE A 770 23.28 15.93 -15.26
CA ILE A 770 22.87 16.18 -13.87
C ILE A 770 24.04 16.69 -13.02
N LEU A 771 25.27 16.67 -13.55
CA LEU A 771 26.49 17.12 -12.89
C LEU A 771 27.28 18.02 -13.84
N THR A 772 27.05 19.33 -13.76
CA THR A 772 28.10 20.29 -14.10
C THR A 772 29.08 20.26 -12.93
N ILE A 773 30.28 19.70 -13.15
CA ILE A 773 31.41 19.83 -12.22
C ILE A 773 31.84 21.29 -12.18
#